data_AF-A0A8H4LMZ4-F1
#
_entry.id   AF-A0A8H4LMZ4-F1
#
_cell.length_a   1.000
_cell.length_b   1.000
_cell.length_c   1.000
_cell.angle_alpha   90.00
_cell.angle_beta   90.00
_cell.angle_gamma   90.00
#
_symmetry.space_group_name_H-M   'P 1'
#
loop_
_entity.id
_entity.type
_entity.pdbx_description
1 polymer ?
#
loop_
_entity_poly.entity_id
_entity_poly.type
_entity_poly.pdbx_seq_one_letter_code
_entity_poly.pdbx_strand_id
1 'polypeptide(L)'
;MQTILLLIGVALAYAVYTYISNLRHNIAEAKRSGLPYIIAPCSPIFLPWQMTHKLWIPFIKLFPRPWWERWLEVLTPGFSYRTGHDWFARYGDVFIIVSPKLLFMMVCNAEAVRQITSRREHFPKYVETYEILRQFGDNVLASEGAIWRMHRKVTSATFNEKNAALVFKEAIQQAQGMVRMWMGSEGEDSGTIHSLDRDTMRLALNIIAYVGFGLQLLWPGETLPPGADPKLAKYGSLEPSAGHKLSFVTTVATLLEYILMLLLVPSWLLRLMPFKKAHLAADSHEDWCKYMQELMDEKIEEARQGERVDGMDLMGQLVRSSYGTGSDKSKEELVPKKGSLSRDEIQGNAFIMLVAGHETTANAMHFILLELANNPASQRRLQKDIDEIFGSRDPSAWDYEGLINPMMGGMLGACMNETLRMMPAVVEIPKKVTPNQDQVITIDGKRYVLPRSTVISLVAVSVQRNPRYWPARPSKLHEGEDDINDWVPERWYRKNEGPTTKESDSEDSTPDTDDFGGYAGPDTSAQLFRPERGAYIPFSDGPRSCLGRRIAQVEIIAALAVLFRDYSLELAVDEWASHEQVELMDRKTRREVYAKAQAVSREKLLGATSVLTLKMNDDHVPVSLANCRKSGRVNTCRVAFWNKRANALEKMIESDDGGVSNTLWHRGVMTKRTNGALHPKLELKRVTYRNILPHQRDIKMSNHSYNSWLKSKKKPELFDLAEQIGLEDSAAYKKKDDLGVALDSYLAENSSRFLTDPELAGYFNSRSKALGSPVKREVIRDDPEKSLRVARRRTTTKLSEDLTPESDDAPSPQATSTALVETPGRALSQVAARIPLPATPADVALAVDRSTIAVRQRVSSLYEESGITEVSHATRDTLSTVTSVLFCVSAWELWNVRAEILSNTYAFTIPAINLLGTSDYPVYVPDMFLVLTSSFWSPALTWIFTSVVVPCFLGFFFNLSATSTPPTRGRGRGNNAEYVVDPLTFSIVKALISFVVYGQGVNFGGLLNDMSILRLNNAIYGGYKGILTGTAITGLVSIYDAVLRK
;
A
#
# COMPACT_ATOMS: atom_id res chain seq x y z
N MET A 1 -33.35 -3.26 -36.31
CA MET A 1 -33.80 -3.18 -34.90
C MET A 1 -33.88 -4.56 -34.24
N GLN A 2 -34.71 -5.50 -34.73
CA GLN A 2 -34.83 -6.86 -34.18
C GLN A 2 -33.48 -7.57 -33.95
N THR A 3 -32.54 -7.50 -34.90
CA THR A 3 -31.19 -8.08 -34.77
C THR A 3 -30.40 -7.53 -33.58
N ILE A 4 -30.57 -6.24 -33.26
CA ILE A 4 -29.89 -5.59 -32.12
C ILE A 4 -30.52 -6.06 -30.81
N LEU A 5 -31.86 -6.15 -30.75
CA LEU A 5 -32.56 -6.71 -29.58
C LEU A 5 -32.21 -8.19 -29.35
N LEU A 6 -32.04 -8.97 -30.43
CA LEU A 6 -31.60 -10.36 -30.35
C LEU A 6 -30.14 -10.47 -29.87
N LEU A 7 -29.23 -9.63 -30.38
CA LEU A 7 -27.83 -9.58 -29.91
C LEU A 7 -27.75 -9.16 -28.44
N ILE A 8 -28.52 -8.17 -27.99
CA ILE A 8 -28.61 -7.76 -26.58
C ILE A 8 -29.19 -8.89 -25.73
N GLY A 9 -30.24 -9.59 -26.20
CA GLY A 9 -30.83 -10.73 -25.51
C GLY A 9 -29.85 -11.90 -25.36
N VAL A 10 -29.10 -12.23 -26.41
CA VAL A 10 -28.05 -13.26 -26.38
C VAL A 10 -26.90 -12.85 -25.46
N ALA A 11 -26.44 -11.60 -25.52
CA ALA A 11 -25.39 -11.09 -24.65
C ALA A 11 -25.81 -11.11 -23.16
N LEU A 12 -27.06 -10.74 -22.85
CA LEU A 12 -27.61 -10.78 -21.49
C LEU A 12 -27.81 -12.22 -21.00
N ALA A 13 -28.31 -13.12 -21.85
CA ALA A 13 -28.41 -14.54 -21.53
C ALA A 13 -27.03 -15.18 -21.28
N TYR A 14 -26.02 -14.82 -22.07
CA TYR A 14 -24.63 -15.26 -21.88
C TYR A 14 -24.01 -14.68 -20.59
N ALA A 15 -24.27 -13.41 -20.27
CA ALA A 15 -23.85 -12.80 -19.02
C ALA A 15 -24.48 -13.48 -17.79
N VAL A 16 -25.78 -13.79 -17.84
CA VAL A 16 -26.47 -14.54 -16.77
C VAL A 16 -25.96 -15.98 -16.67
N TYR A 17 -25.75 -16.66 -17.80
CA TYR A 17 -25.19 -18.01 -17.83
C TYR A 17 -23.79 -18.07 -17.23
N THR A 18 -22.88 -17.19 -17.66
CA THR A 18 -21.50 -17.13 -17.13
C THR A 18 -21.47 -16.74 -15.65
N TYR A 19 -22.30 -15.78 -15.23
CA TYR A 19 -22.47 -15.43 -13.80
C TYR A 19 -22.87 -16.65 -12.96
N ILE A 20 -23.94 -17.36 -13.35
CA ILE A 20 -24.46 -18.50 -12.59
C ILE A 20 -23.50 -19.70 -12.64
N SER A 21 -22.89 -19.96 -13.80
CA SER A 21 -21.94 -21.06 -13.99
C SER A 21 -20.69 -20.88 -13.13
N ASN A 22 -20.06 -19.70 -13.20
CA ASN A 22 -18.85 -19.40 -12.42
C ASN A 22 -19.15 -19.35 -10.91
N LEU A 23 -20.30 -18.83 -10.51
CA LEU A 23 -20.73 -18.86 -9.10
C LEU A 23 -20.94 -20.29 -8.59
N ARG A 24 -21.55 -21.18 -9.39
CA ARG A 24 -21.69 -22.61 -9.05
C ARG A 24 -20.34 -23.31 -8.95
N HIS A 25 -19.42 -23.05 -9.87
CA HIS A 25 -18.05 -23.57 -9.79
C HIS A 25 -17.34 -23.10 -8.52
N ASN A 26 -17.35 -21.80 -8.23
CA ASN A 26 -16.70 -21.24 -7.05
C ASN A 26 -17.34 -21.74 -5.74
N ILE A 27 -18.65 -22.00 -5.70
CA ILE A 27 -19.30 -22.67 -4.54
C ILE A 27 -18.82 -24.12 -4.39
N ALA A 28 -18.57 -24.85 -5.48
CA ALA A 28 -18.01 -26.20 -5.41
C ALA A 28 -16.55 -26.19 -4.92
N GLU A 29 -15.73 -25.25 -5.39
CA GLU A 29 -14.35 -25.05 -4.93
C GLU A 29 -14.27 -24.63 -3.45
N ALA A 30 -15.15 -23.72 -3.00
CA ALA A 30 -15.25 -23.36 -1.59
C ALA A 30 -15.61 -24.57 -0.72
N LYS A 31 -16.58 -25.41 -1.14
CA LYS A 31 -16.91 -26.67 -0.46
C LYS A 31 -15.74 -27.66 -0.45
N ARG A 32 -14.98 -27.75 -1.55
CA ARG A 32 -13.78 -28.61 -1.67
C ARG A 32 -12.70 -28.26 -0.65
N SER A 33 -12.65 -27.01 -0.19
CA SER A 33 -11.67 -26.57 0.82
C SER A 33 -11.93 -27.09 2.24
N GLY A 34 -13.19 -27.41 2.57
CA GLY A 34 -13.64 -27.71 3.93
C GLY A 34 -13.76 -26.49 4.86
N LEU A 35 -13.52 -25.27 4.37
CA LEU A 35 -13.66 -24.04 5.15
C LEU A 35 -15.10 -23.49 5.15
N PRO A 36 -15.52 -22.78 6.22
CA PRO A 36 -16.74 -21.98 6.24
C PRO A 36 -16.76 -20.96 5.10
N TYR A 37 -17.93 -20.69 4.52
CA TYR A 37 -18.04 -19.76 3.39
C TYR A 37 -19.35 -18.96 3.36
N ILE A 38 -19.26 -17.75 2.79
CA ILE A 38 -20.35 -16.78 2.58
C ILE A 38 -20.53 -16.60 1.06
N ILE A 39 -21.76 -16.64 0.56
CA ILE A 39 -22.05 -16.35 -0.85
C ILE A 39 -22.38 -14.87 -1.00
N ALA A 40 -21.68 -14.18 -1.90
CA ALA A 40 -21.83 -12.75 -2.16
C ALA A 40 -22.09 -12.47 -3.66
N PRO A 41 -22.88 -11.44 -4.01
CA PRO A 41 -23.26 -11.15 -5.40
C PRO A 41 -22.09 -10.65 -6.27
N CYS A 42 -21.06 -10.08 -5.65
CA CYS A 42 -19.80 -9.68 -6.27
C CYS A 42 -18.64 -9.91 -5.28
N SER A 43 -17.42 -9.49 -5.64
CA SER A 43 -16.21 -9.64 -4.81
C SER A 43 -15.98 -8.39 -3.94
N PRO A 44 -15.43 -8.50 -2.71
CA PRO A 44 -15.05 -7.35 -1.89
C PRO A 44 -14.15 -6.33 -2.60
N ILE A 45 -13.32 -6.81 -3.54
CA ILE A 45 -12.39 -5.99 -4.36
C ILE A 45 -12.97 -5.56 -5.72
N PHE A 46 -14.30 -5.61 -5.91
CA PHE A 46 -14.94 -5.18 -7.15
C PHE A 46 -15.09 -3.65 -7.18
N LEU A 47 -14.17 -2.95 -7.85
CA LEU A 47 -14.07 -1.48 -7.89
C LEU A 47 -15.41 -0.73 -8.11
N PRO A 48 -16.30 -1.11 -9.06
CA PRO A 48 -17.58 -0.40 -9.22
C PRO A 48 -18.47 -0.47 -7.98
N TRP A 49 -18.44 -1.58 -7.23
CA TRP A 49 -19.13 -1.69 -5.95
C TRP A 49 -18.41 -0.85 -4.87
N GLN A 50 -17.09 -0.93 -4.77
CA GLN A 50 -16.32 -0.11 -3.81
C GLN A 50 -16.60 1.39 -3.99
N MET A 51 -16.73 1.87 -5.23
CA MET A 51 -17.11 3.26 -5.53
C MET A 51 -18.59 3.58 -5.22
N THR A 52 -19.53 2.67 -5.53
CA THR A 52 -20.97 2.98 -5.51
C THR A 52 -21.77 2.40 -4.33
N HIS A 53 -21.16 1.62 -3.43
CA HIS A 53 -21.85 0.97 -2.30
C HIS A 53 -22.70 1.92 -1.46
N LYS A 54 -22.25 3.17 -1.21
CA LYS A 54 -23.01 4.18 -0.44
C LYS A 54 -24.37 4.52 -1.10
N LEU A 55 -24.45 4.48 -2.42
CA LEU A 55 -25.69 4.67 -3.17
C LEU A 55 -26.59 3.43 -3.11
N TRP A 56 -26.03 2.22 -3.22
CA TRP A 56 -26.80 0.98 -3.29
C TRP A 56 -27.26 0.43 -1.94
N ILE A 57 -26.52 0.66 -0.84
CA ILE A 57 -26.85 0.12 0.49
C ILE A 57 -28.26 0.50 0.97
N PRO A 58 -28.75 1.76 0.83
CA PRO A 58 -30.13 2.12 1.14
C PRO A 58 -31.16 1.30 0.33
N PHE A 59 -30.95 1.18 -0.99
CA PHE A 59 -31.84 0.39 -1.86
C PHE A 59 -31.82 -1.10 -1.54
N ILE A 60 -30.68 -1.65 -1.11
CA ILE A 60 -30.57 -3.06 -0.71
C ILE A 60 -31.27 -3.29 0.65
N LYS A 61 -31.14 -2.36 1.60
CA LYS A 61 -31.77 -2.46 2.93
C LYS A 61 -33.29 -2.34 2.92
N LEU A 62 -33.91 -1.88 1.81
CA LEU A 62 -35.35 -1.93 1.58
C LEU A 62 -35.89 -3.36 1.33
N PHE A 63 -35.03 -4.31 0.95
CA PHE A 63 -35.43 -5.71 0.77
C PHE A 63 -35.42 -6.49 2.11
N PRO A 64 -36.14 -7.64 2.20
CA PRO A 64 -36.19 -8.44 3.43
C PRO A 64 -34.79 -8.80 3.95
N ARG A 65 -34.54 -8.52 5.23
CA ARG A 65 -33.24 -8.68 5.91
C ARG A 65 -32.46 -9.97 5.57
N PRO A 66 -33.07 -11.19 5.52
CA PRO A 66 -32.35 -12.41 5.18
C PRO A 66 -31.70 -12.43 3.79
N TRP A 67 -32.12 -11.55 2.86
CA TRP A 67 -31.58 -11.48 1.50
C TRP A 67 -30.20 -10.81 1.45
N TRP A 68 -29.87 -9.95 2.42
CA TRP A 68 -28.64 -9.14 2.41
C TRP A 68 -27.78 -9.26 3.67
N GLU A 69 -28.33 -9.61 4.84
CA GLU A 69 -27.59 -9.59 6.12
C GLU A 69 -26.35 -10.52 6.17
N ARG A 70 -26.29 -11.52 5.29
CA ARG A 70 -25.20 -12.51 5.25
C ARG A 70 -23.96 -12.02 4.50
N TRP A 71 -24.11 -11.07 3.56
CA TRP A 71 -23.04 -10.66 2.65
C TRP A 71 -22.83 -9.14 2.56
N LEU A 72 -23.81 -8.32 2.92
CA LEU A 72 -23.74 -6.86 2.71
C LEU A 72 -22.61 -6.21 3.51
N GLU A 73 -22.40 -6.62 4.76
CA GLU A 73 -21.36 -6.05 5.62
C GLU A 73 -19.96 -6.44 5.12
N VAL A 74 -19.72 -7.73 4.81
CA VAL A 74 -18.42 -8.21 4.29
C VAL A 74 -18.09 -7.73 2.87
N LEU A 75 -19.05 -7.11 2.17
CA LEU A 75 -18.80 -6.36 0.94
C LEU A 75 -18.65 -4.85 1.18
N THR A 76 -18.98 -4.32 2.36
CA THR A 76 -18.91 -2.88 2.63
C THR A 76 -17.46 -2.49 2.97
N PRO A 77 -16.82 -1.57 2.22
CA PRO A 77 -15.43 -1.18 2.47
C PRO A 77 -15.16 -0.81 3.94
N GLY A 78 -14.04 -1.28 4.49
CA GLY A 78 -13.63 -1.05 5.87
C GLY A 78 -14.36 -1.89 6.94
N PHE A 79 -15.18 -2.90 6.58
CA PHE A 79 -15.88 -3.73 7.58
C PHE A 79 -14.92 -4.42 8.56
N SER A 80 -13.77 -4.88 8.08
CA SER A 80 -12.73 -5.53 8.89
C SER A 80 -12.24 -4.66 10.04
N TYR A 81 -12.17 -3.33 9.85
CA TYR A 81 -11.84 -2.39 10.91
C TYR A 81 -13.05 -2.14 11.84
N ARG A 82 -14.22 -1.78 11.28
CA ARG A 82 -15.43 -1.47 12.06
C ARG A 82 -15.92 -2.61 12.95
N THR A 83 -15.70 -3.86 12.54
CA THR A 83 -16.27 -5.06 13.19
C THR A 83 -15.22 -5.92 13.89
N GLY A 84 -13.96 -5.47 13.96
CA GLY A 84 -12.90 -6.10 14.73
C GLY A 84 -12.77 -7.61 14.52
N HIS A 85 -13.21 -8.39 15.52
CA HIS A 85 -13.16 -9.86 15.49
C HIS A 85 -14.55 -10.51 15.30
N ASP A 86 -15.66 -9.76 15.34
CA ASP A 86 -17.04 -10.28 15.46
C ASP A 86 -17.43 -11.27 14.35
N TRP A 87 -17.05 -10.99 13.10
CA TRP A 87 -17.32 -11.88 11.98
C TRP A 87 -16.50 -13.17 12.03
N PHE A 88 -15.30 -13.12 12.60
CA PHE A 88 -14.48 -14.31 12.82
C PHE A 88 -14.99 -15.12 14.02
N ALA A 89 -15.46 -14.48 15.10
CA ALA A 89 -16.18 -15.17 16.18
C ALA A 89 -17.44 -15.91 15.67
N ARG A 90 -18.11 -15.35 14.65
CA ARG A 90 -19.32 -15.94 14.05
C ARG A 90 -19.06 -17.05 13.02
N TYR A 91 -18.01 -16.96 12.22
CA TYR A 91 -17.72 -17.88 11.11
C TYR A 91 -16.45 -18.74 11.29
N GLY A 92 -15.70 -18.54 12.37
CA GLY A 92 -14.37 -19.13 12.63
C GLY A 92 -13.22 -18.23 12.14
N ASP A 93 -12.00 -18.46 12.67
CA ASP A 93 -10.80 -17.67 12.36
C ASP A 93 -10.44 -17.59 10.85
N VAL A 94 -10.99 -18.47 10.01
CA VAL A 94 -10.78 -18.50 8.56
C VAL A 94 -12.09 -18.84 7.83
N PHE A 95 -12.50 -17.99 6.88
CA PHE A 95 -13.68 -18.22 6.04
C PHE A 95 -13.51 -17.65 4.62
N ILE A 96 -14.30 -18.15 3.66
CA ILE A 96 -14.22 -17.74 2.25
C ILE A 96 -15.46 -16.93 1.83
N ILE A 97 -15.26 -15.72 1.29
CA ILE A 97 -16.28 -14.99 0.55
C ILE A 97 -16.26 -15.47 -0.90
N VAL A 98 -17.37 -16.06 -1.34
CA VAL A 98 -17.54 -16.71 -2.63
C VAL A 98 -18.30 -15.77 -3.56
N SER A 99 -17.65 -15.37 -4.65
CA SER A 99 -18.23 -14.50 -5.68
C SER A 99 -18.22 -15.18 -7.06
N PRO A 100 -18.96 -14.67 -8.06
CA PRO A 100 -18.92 -15.19 -9.44
C PRO A 100 -17.58 -15.00 -10.15
N LYS A 101 -16.67 -14.16 -9.65
CA LYS A 101 -15.35 -13.90 -10.28
C LYS A 101 -14.20 -14.59 -9.56
N LEU A 102 -14.25 -14.71 -8.24
CA LEU A 102 -13.14 -15.25 -7.44
C LEU A 102 -13.60 -15.74 -6.05
N LEU A 103 -12.72 -16.51 -5.40
CA LEU A 103 -12.75 -16.82 -3.98
C LEU A 103 -11.86 -15.82 -3.22
N PHE A 104 -12.37 -15.26 -2.12
CA PHE A 104 -11.66 -14.30 -1.28
C PHE A 104 -11.66 -14.81 0.18
N MET A 105 -10.54 -15.37 0.64
CA MET A 105 -10.40 -15.96 1.97
C MET A 105 -9.97 -14.91 3.00
N MET A 106 -10.75 -14.72 4.05
CA MET A 106 -10.40 -13.90 5.21
C MET A 106 -9.68 -14.77 6.25
N VAL A 107 -8.60 -14.27 6.85
CA VAL A 107 -7.76 -15.01 7.82
C VAL A 107 -7.43 -14.15 9.05
N CYS A 108 -7.74 -14.65 10.25
CA CYS A 108 -7.27 -14.12 11.53
C CYS A 108 -6.68 -15.20 12.46
N ASN A 109 -6.30 -16.37 11.93
CA ASN A 109 -5.59 -17.42 12.69
C ASN A 109 -4.07 -17.24 12.60
N ALA A 110 -3.36 -17.25 13.73
CA ALA A 110 -1.91 -17.04 13.78
C ALA A 110 -1.09 -18.14 13.06
N GLU A 111 -1.49 -19.41 13.22
CA GLU A 111 -0.84 -20.55 12.55
C GLU A 111 -0.95 -20.44 11.03
N ALA A 112 -2.13 -20.04 10.53
CA ALA A 112 -2.39 -19.81 9.11
C ALA A 112 -1.61 -18.61 8.57
N VAL A 113 -1.60 -17.48 9.29
CA VAL A 113 -0.80 -16.28 8.95
C VAL A 113 0.66 -16.67 8.74
N ARG A 114 1.28 -17.33 9.73
CA ARG A 114 2.69 -17.77 9.69
C ARG A 114 2.99 -18.70 8.50
N GLN A 115 2.06 -19.58 8.14
CA GLN A 115 2.18 -20.48 6.98
C GLN A 115 2.01 -19.79 5.61
N ILE A 116 1.37 -18.62 5.56
CA ILE A 116 1.08 -17.85 4.33
C ILE A 116 2.13 -16.73 4.12
N THR A 117 2.72 -16.20 5.20
CA THR A 117 3.79 -15.19 5.13
C THR A 117 5.13 -15.80 4.71
N SER A 118 5.52 -16.94 5.30
CA SER A 118 6.76 -17.66 5.01
C SER A 118 6.82 -18.25 3.59
N ARG A 119 5.81 -19.02 3.17
CA ARG A 119 5.81 -19.81 1.91
C ARG A 119 5.52 -18.97 0.65
N ARG A 120 6.34 -17.94 0.38
CA ARG A 120 6.07 -16.90 -0.65
C ARG A 120 5.84 -17.42 -2.07
N GLU A 121 6.47 -18.52 -2.50
CA GLU A 121 6.28 -19.07 -3.87
C GLU A 121 4.91 -19.75 -4.03
N HIS A 122 4.31 -20.18 -2.91
CA HIS A 122 2.97 -20.78 -2.85
C HIS A 122 1.90 -19.72 -2.58
N PHE A 123 2.27 -18.67 -1.85
CA PHE A 123 1.44 -17.52 -1.49
C PHE A 123 2.11 -16.19 -1.88
N PRO A 124 2.25 -15.91 -3.19
CA PRO A 124 2.74 -14.63 -3.67
C PRO A 124 1.84 -13.47 -3.19
N LYS A 125 2.39 -12.26 -3.23
CA LYS A 125 1.59 -11.04 -3.08
C LYS A 125 0.63 -10.94 -4.27
N TYR A 126 -0.60 -10.50 -4.01
CA TYR A 126 -1.54 -10.16 -5.08
C TYR A 126 -1.14 -8.80 -5.68
N VAL A 127 -0.22 -8.82 -6.66
CA VAL A 127 0.38 -7.60 -7.25
C VAL A 127 -0.55 -6.87 -8.22
N GLU A 128 -1.58 -7.55 -8.73
CA GLU A 128 -2.58 -6.98 -9.65
C GLU A 128 -3.35 -5.79 -9.03
N THR A 129 -3.43 -5.70 -7.70
CA THR A 129 -4.00 -4.52 -6.99
C THR A 129 -3.01 -3.35 -6.82
N TYR A 130 -1.76 -3.52 -7.23
CA TYR A 130 -0.67 -2.55 -7.08
C TYR A 130 -0.05 -2.12 -8.43
N GLU A 131 -0.52 -2.63 -9.58
CA GLU A 131 -0.01 -2.22 -10.91
C GLU A 131 -0.07 -0.71 -11.12
N ILE A 132 -1.11 -0.08 -10.58
CA ILE A 132 -1.32 1.37 -10.64
C ILE A 132 -0.14 2.17 -10.04
N LEU A 133 0.55 1.63 -9.03
CA LEU A 133 1.72 2.24 -8.38
C LEU A 133 3.01 2.09 -9.18
N ARG A 134 2.97 1.55 -10.41
CA ARG A 134 4.12 1.50 -11.35
C ARG A 134 4.22 2.74 -12.25
N GLN A 135 3.41 3.77 -12.01
CA GLN A 135 3.38 5.04 -12.76
C GLN A 135 4.76 5.72 -12.89
N PHE A 136 5.64 5.56 -11.89
CA PHE A 136 7.01 6.09 -11.87
C PHE A 136 8.08 5.00 -12.05
N GLY A 137 7.72 3.81 -12.56
CA GLY A 137 8.61 2.67 -12.72
C GLY A 137 8.28 1.49 -11.78
N ASP A 138 8.82 0.31 -12.12
CA ASP A 138 8.66 -0.88 -11.29
C ASP A 138 9.38 -0.71 -9.94
N ASN A 139 8.87 -1.35 -8.88
CA ASN A 139 9.29 -1.05 -7.51
C ASN A 139 9.11 -2.23 -6.54
N VAL A 140 9.74 -2.15 -5.37
CA VAL A 140 9.74 -3.23 -4.35
C VAL A 140 8.35 -3.61 -3.81
N LEU A 141 7.34 -2.75 -3.98
CA LEU A 141 5.98 -3.03 -3.54
C LEU A 141 5.14 -3.72 -4.63
N ALA A 142 5.28 -3.31 -5.89
CA ALA A 142 4.47 -3.76 -7.02
C ALA A 142 5.09 -4.95 -7.81
N SER A 143 6.36 -5.28 -7.58
CA SER A 143 7.04 -6.43 -8.19
C SER A 143 6.82 -7.75 -7.44
N GLU A 144 7.10 -8.89 -8.09
CA GLU A 144 7.11 -10.24 -7.48
C GLU A 144 8.29 -11.10 -8.01
N GLY A 145 8.60 -12.19 -7.32
CA GLY A 145 9.56 -13.20 -7.76
C GLY A 145 11.00 -12.68 -7.88
N ALA A 146 11.65 -12.93 -9.02
CA ALA A 146 13.05 -12.54 -9.25
C ALA A 146 13.26 -11.02 -9.27
N ILE A 147 12.33 -10.26 -9.87
CA ILE A 147 12.36 -8.80 -9.92
C ILE A 147 12.24 -8.25 -8.49
N TRP A 148 11.27 -8.74 -7.72
CA TRP A 148 11.14 -8.34 -6.32
C TRP A 148 12.40 -8.62 -5.48
N ARG A 149 13.05 -9.78 -5.64
CA ARG A 149 14.31 -10.08 -4.95
C ARG A 149 15.44 -9.10 -5.29
N MET A 150 15.53 -8.66 -6.56
CA MET A 150 16.47 -7.61 -6.97
C MET A 150 16.17 -6.27 -6.28
N HIS A 151 14.92 -5.79 -6.38
CA HIS A 151 14.50 -4.53 -5.77
C HIS A 151 14.67 -4.52 -4.26
N ARG A 152 14.26 -5.61 -3.58
CA ARG A 152 14.40 -5.77 -2.13
C ARG A 152 15.86 -5.77 -1.72
N LYS A 153 16.74 -6.51 -2.42
CA LYS A 153 18.17 -6.53 -2.09
C LYS A 153 18.79 -5.13 -2.18
N VAL A 154 18.56 -4.42 -3.28
CA VAL A 154 19.14 -3.07 -3.49
C VAL A 154 18.57 -2.04 -2.50
N THR A 155 17.26 -2.02 -2.27
CA THR A 155 16.65 -1.09 -1.30
C THR A 155 17.03 -1.40 0.16
N SER A 156 17.25 -2.67 0.50
CA SER A 156 17.47 -3.12 1.88
C SER A 156 18.75 -2.62 2.54
N ALA A 157 19.81 -2.36 1.76
CA ALA A 157 21.09 -1.87 2.30
C ALA A 157 20.95 -0.58 3.12
N THR A 158 19.93 0.22 2.82
CA THR A 158 19.68 1.51 3.46
C THR A 158 19.00 1.40 4.84
N PHE A 159 18.44 0.25 5.19
CA PHE A 159 17.65 0.04 6.42
C PHE A 159 18.48 -0.69 7.49
N ASN A 160 19.43 0.02 8.09
CA ASN A 160 20.39 -0.49 9.07
C ASN A 160 20.45 0.39 10.34
N GLU A 161 21.07 -0.09 11.43
CA GLU A 161 21.07 0.62 12.72
C GLU A 161 21.85 1.96 12.70
N LYS A 162 22.90 2.14 11.88
CA LYS A 162 23.55 3.47 11.72
C LYS A 162 22.54 4.48 11.18
N ASN A 163 21.77 4.06 10.17
CA ASN A 163 20.75 4.88 9.55
C ASN A 163 19.55 5.12 10.50
N ALA A 164 19.17 4.15 11.32
CA ALA A 164 18.17 4.34 12.38
C ALA A 164 18.62 5.36 13.45
N ALA A 165 19.91 5.43 13.78
CA ALA A 165 20.45 6.47 14.68
C ALA A 165 20.34 7.89 14.09
N LEU A 166 20.37 8.03 12.76
CA LEU A 166 20.14 9.31 12.07
C LEU A 166 18.65 9.70 12.09
N VAL A 167 17.75 8.74 11.86
CA VAL A 167 16.29 8.90 12.02
C VAL A 167 15.97 9.41 13.42
N PHE A 168 16.55 8.80 14.46
CA PHE A 168 16.35 9.20 15.86
C PHE A 168 16.68 10.68 16.10
N LYS A 169 17.81 11.16 15.57
CA LYS A 169 18.23 12.56 15.71
C LYS A 169 17.29 13.52 14.97
N GLU A 170 16.94 13.21 13.72
CA GLU A 170 16.04 14.07 12.93
C GLU A 170 14.63 14.09 13.52
N ALA A 171 14.12 12.95 14.01
CA ALA A 171 12.83 12.87 14.69
C ALA A 171 12.76 13.75 15.95
N ILE A 172 13.86 13.83 16.71
CA ILE A 172 13.96 14.76 17.85
C ILE A 172 13.88 16.22 17.37
N GLN A 173 14.67 16.59 16.36
CA GLN A 173 14.73 17.95 15.81
C GLN A 173 13.37 18.40 15.22
N GLN A 174 12.72 17.53 14.46
CA GLN A 174 11.46 17.82 13.79
C GLN A 174 10.27 17.80 14.77
N ALA A 175 10.27 16.93 15.78
CA ALA A 175 9.26 16.96 16.85
C ALA A 175 9.37 18.24 17.70
N GLN A 176 10.59 18.74 17.95
CA GLN A 176 10.79 20.05 18.57
C GLN A 176 10.25 21.20 17.68
N GLY A 177 10.36 21.08 16.35
CA GLY A 177 9.76 22.02 15.40
C GLY A 177 8.23 22.06 15.46
N MET A 178 7.60 20.88 15.46
CA MET A 178 6.15 20.74 15.64
C MET A 178 5.67 21.37 16.96
N VAL A 179 6.39 21.15 18.06
CA VAL A 179 6.09 21.76 19.36
C VAL A 179 6.27 23.29 19.34
N ARG A 180 7.31 23.82 18.68
CA ARG A 180 7.47 25.28 18.49
C ARG A 180 6.29 25.88 17.73
N MET A 181 5.85 25.22 16.65
CA MET A 181 4.70 25.66 15.85
C MET A 181 3.40 25.70 16.65
N TRP A 182 3.14 24.68 17.47
CA TRP A 182 1.93 24.62 18.31
C TRP A 182 1.96 25.60 19.50
N MET A 183 3.09 25.76 20.19
CA MET A 183 3.19 26.60 21.39
C MET A 183 3.30 28.11 21.11
N GLY A 184 3.58 28.49 19.86
CA GLY A 184 3.76 29.88 19.44
C GLY A 184 4.87 30.62 20.20
N SER A 185 4.74 31.94 20.31
CA SER A 185 5.70 32.81 21.01
C SER A 185 5.49 32.91 22.52
N GLU A 186 4.29 32.66 23.02
CA GLU A 186 3.91 32.90 24.43
C GLU A 186 4.08 31.63 25.30
N GLY A 187 3.75 30.47 24.74
CA GLY A 187 4.33 29.19 25.17
C GLY A 187 3.96 28.69 26.56
N GLU A 188 2.74 28.91 27.04
CA GLU A 188 2.19 28.24 28.23
C GLU A 188 1.17 27.13 27.86
N ASP A 189 0.28 27.44 26.90
CA ASP A 189 -0.66 26.52 26.22
C ASP A 189 -0.55 26.78 24.69
N SER A 190 -0.93 25.82 23.86
CA SER A 190 -1.07 25.98 22.40
C SER A 190 -2.40 26.61 21.98
N GLY A 191 -3.42 26.56 22.85
CA GLY A 191 -4.81 26.67 22.42
C GLY A 191 -5.24 25.48 21.56
N THR A 192 -6.36 25.62 20.87
CA THR A 192 -7.06 24.52 20.20
C THR A 192 -6.47 24.17 18.83
N ILE A 193 -5.77 23.04 18.77
CA ILE A 193 -5.18 22.45 17.56
C ILE A 193 -6.24 21.62 16.84
N HIS A 194 -6.61 22.07 15.64
CA HIS A 194 -7.50 21.33 14.72
C HIS A 194 -6.75 20.51 13.65
N SER A 195 -5.43 20.70 13.53
CA SER A 195 -4.58 20.23 12.42
C SER A 195 -3.73 18.99 12.73
N LEU A 196 -4.02 18.28 13.83
CA LEU A 196 -3.18 17.19 14.36
C LEU A 196 -2.81 16.11 13.32
N ASP A 197 -3.73 15.77 12.42
CA ASP A 197 -3.51 14.88 11.28
C ASP A 197 -2.48 15.44 10.30
N ARG A 198 -2.61 16.71 9.91
CA ARG A 198 -1.74 17.39 8.94
C ARG A 198 -0.36 17.67 9.52
N ASP A 199 -0.28 17.92 10.81
CA ASP A 199 0.96 18.25 11.50
C ASP A 199 1.81 17.00 11.77
N THR A 200 1.17 15.87 12.11
CA THR A 200 1.85 14.56 12.17
C THR A 200 2.24 14.04 10.78
N MET A 201 1.46 14.35 9.73
CA MET A 201 1.88 14.13 8.34
C MET A 201 3.11 14.98 7.97
N ARG A 202 3.12 16.28 8.28
CA ARG A 202 4.30 17.15 8.08
C ARG A 202 5.53 16.65 8.85
N LEU A 203 5.36 16.20 10.09
CA LEU A 203 6.44 15.63 10.89
C LEU A 203 7.08 14.43 10.17
N ALA A 204 6.28 13.45 9.76
CA ALA A 204 6.75 12.29 9.00
C ALA A 204 7.35 12.70 7.64
N LEU A 205 6.79 13.72 6.97
CA LEU A 205 7.29 14.23 5.69
C LEU A 205 8.69 14.81 5.81
N ASN A 206 8.94 15.64 6.83
CA ASN A 206 10.25 16.25 7.03
C ASN A 206 11.31 15.18 7.36
N ILE A 207 10.95 14.18 8.17
CA ILE A 207 11.84 13.07 8.55
C ILE A 207 12.13 12.16 7.35
N ILE A 208 11.11 11.75 6.58
CA ILE A 208 11.31 10.91 5.38
C ILE A 208 11.99 11.67 4.23
N ALA A 209 11.90 13.01 4.18
CA ALA A 209 12.65 13.82 3.23
C ALA A 209 14.15 13.84 3.55
N TYR A 210 14.51 14.01 4.83
CA TYR A 210 15.90 13.90 5.28
C TYR A 210 16.44 12.49 5.02
N VAL A 211 15.68 11.46 5.39
CA VAL A 211 16.03 10.03 5.25
C VAL A 211 16.08 9.55 3.80
N GLY A 212 15.14 9.99 2.96
CA GLY A 212 15.02 9.56 1.57
C GLY A 212 16.06 10.20 0.65
N PHE A 213 16.33 11.48 0.90
CA PHE A 213 16.95 12.39 -0.07
C PHE A 213 18.11 13.23 0.50
N GLY A 214 18.35 13.20 1.81
CA GLY A 214 19.28 14.09 2.50
C GLY A 214 18.73 15.51 2.74
N LEU A 215 17.43 15.74 2.55
CA LEU A 215 16.81 17.07 2.54
C LEU A 215 16.15 17.40 3.88
N GLN A 216 16.77 18.24 4.70
CA GLN A 216 16.11 18.78 5.90
C GLN A 216 15.06 19.83 5.50
N LEU A 217 13.79 19.55 5.80
CA LEU A 217 12.69 20.48 5.54
C LEU A 217 12.37 21.33 6.78
N LEU A 218 11.90 22.55 6.55
CA LEU A 218 11.58 23.55 7.57
C LEU A 218 10.12 23.47 8.02
N TRP A 219 9.82 23.96 9.23
CA TRP A 219 8.44 24.21 9.67
C TRP A 219 7.90 25.56 9.16
N PRO A 220 6.57 25.72 9.03
CA PRO A 220 5.97 27.01 8.69
C PRO A 220 6.41 28.11 9.68
N GLY A 221 7.02 29.18 9.16
CA GLY A 221 7.57 30.28 9.96
C GLY A 221 9.06 30.17 10.28
N GLU A 222 9.71 29.03 10.02
CA GLU A 222 11.17 28.91 10.09
C GLU A 222 11.80 29.43 8.78
N THR A 223 12.91 30.17 8.89
CA THR A 223 13.66 30.72 7.75
C THR A 223 14.96 29.95 7.51
N LEU A 224 15.39 29.85 6.24
CA LEU A 224 16.70 29.30 5.89
C LEU A 224 17.84 30.05 6.62
N PRO A 225 18.82 29.35 7.22
CA PRO A 225 19.99 29.99 7.82
C PRO A 225 20.79 30.83 6.80
N PRO A 226 21.34 31.99 7.19
CA PRO A 226 22.18 32.79 6.29
C PRO A 226 23.44 32.01 5.90
N GLY A 227 23.61 31.76 4.60
CA GLY A 227 24.70 30.91 4.08
C GLY A 227 24.36 29.42 3.97
N ALA A 228 23.08 29.04 4.00
CA ALA A 228 22.63 27.68 3.72
C ALA A 228 23.10 27.13 2.36
N ASP A 229 23.27 25.80 2.29
CA ASP A 229 23.61 25.05 1.06
C ASP A 229 22.63 25.38 -0.08
N PRO A 230 23.10 25.69 -1.31
CA PRO A 230 22.26 25.86 -2.49
C PRO A 230 21.23 24.74 -2.73
N LYS A 231 21.54 23.48 -2.38
CA LYS A 231 20.57 22.36 -2.43
C LYS A 231 19.47 22.53 -1.38
N LEU A 232 19.82 22.89 -0.15
CA LEU A 232 18.86 23.16 0.92
C LEU A 232 17.97 24.37 0.56
N ALA A 233 18.53 25.40 -0.07
CA ALA A 233 17.77 26.54 -0.58
C ALA A 233 16.84 26.16 -1.75
N LYS A 234 17.26 25.25 -2.64
CA LYS A 234 16.45 24.77 -3.78
C LYS A 234 15.25 23.92 -3.37
N TYR A 235 15.46 22.94 -2.48
CA TYR A 235 14.43 21.95 -2.12
C TYR A 235 13.70 22.23 -0.80
N GLY A 236 14.33 22.96 0.13
CA GLY A 236 13.76 23.33 1.43
C GLY A 236 13.01 24.67 1.44
N SER A 237 13.05 25.44 0.35
CA SER A 237 12.26 26.67 0.22
C SER A 237 10.77 26.36 0.03
N LEU A 238 9.92 27.26 0.52
CA LEU A 238 8.48 27.25 0.25
C LEU A 238 8.13 27.89 -1.11
N GLU A 239 9.05 28.64 -1.72
CA GLU A 239 8.89 29.27 -3.04
C GLU A 239 9.35 28.32 -4.18
N PRO A 240 8.68 28.31 -5.35
CA PRO A 240 9.07 27.47 -6.49
C PRO A 240 10.46 27.80 -7.02
N SER A 241 11.29 26.76 -7.25
CA SER A 241 12.58 26.91 -7.91
C SER A 241 12.42 27.15 -9.42
N ALA A 242 13.37 27.84 -10.04
CA ALA A 242 13.32 28.20 -11.46
C ALA A 242 13.05 26.97 -12.37
N GLY A 243 12.01 27.04 -13.19
CA GLY A 243 11.54 25.95 -14.07
C GLY A 243 10.36 25.12 -13.53
N HIS A 244 10.00 25.31 -12.25
CA HIS A 244 8.91 24.63 -11.56
C HIS A 244 7.74 25.59 -11.29
N LYS A 245 6.53 25.05 -11.16
CA LYS A 245 5.29 25.76 -10.85
C LYS A 245 5.02 25.76 -9.34
N LEU A 246 5.40 24.67 -8.68
CA LEU A 246 5.27 24.45 -7.24
C LEU A 246 6.66 24.26 -6.60
N SER A 247 6.80 24.65 -5.33
CA SER A 247 8.00 24.30 -4.53
C SER A 247 8.01 22.81 -4.18
N PHE A 248 9.19 22.20 -4.03
CA PHE A 248 9.33 20.75 -3.76
C PHE A 248 8.43 20.26 -2.62
N VAL A 249 8.35 20.99 -1.50
CA VAL A 249 7.47 20.66 -0.36
C VAL A 249 5.99 20.67 -0.77
N THR A 250 5.57 21.69 -1.53
CA THR A 250 4.19 21.81 -2.04
C THR A 250 3.88 20.73 -3.07
N THR A 251 4.82 20.44 -3.97
CA THR A 251 4.74 19.38 -4.97
C THR A 251 4.50 18.04 -4.30
N VAL A 252 5.31 17.65 -3.31
CA VAL A 252 5.16 16.37 -2.61
C VAL A 252 3.84 16.30 -1.83
N ALA A 253 3.48 17.34 -1.08
CA ALA A 253 2.22 17.37 -0.34
C ALA A 253 1.00 17.23 -1.29
N THR A 254 1.01 17.96 -2.42
CA THR A 254 -0.05 17.92 -3.44
C THR A 254 -0.11 16.56 -4.14
N LEU A 255 1.04 15.99 -4.51
CA LEU A 255 1.14 14.67 -5.15
C LEU A 255 0.53 13.57 -4.26
N LEU A 256 0.70 13.67 -2.94
CA LEU A 256 0.16 12.76 -1.95
C LEU A 256 -1.33 13.00 -1.67
N GLU A 257 -1.77 14.26 -1.57
CA GLU A 257 -3.21 14.62 -1.43
C GLU A 257 -4.03 14.09 -2.62
N TYR A 258 -3.52 14.28 -3.85
CA TYR A 258 -4.20 13.90 -5.09
C TYR A 258 -3.77 12.53 -5.64
N ILE A 259 -3.07 11.71 -4.85
CA ILE A 259 -2.46 10.44 -5.31
C ILE A 259 -3.47 9.52 -6.02
N LEU A 260 -4.68 9.34 -5.47
CA LEU A 260 -5.73 8.50 -6.07
C LEU A 260 -6.21 9.04 -7.42
N MET A 261 -6.24 10.37 -7.60
CA MET A 261 -6.62 11.03 -8.84
C MET A 261 -5.53 10.85 -9.91
N LEU A 262 -4.26 11.00 -9.52
CA LEU A 262 -3.09 10.79 -10.40
C LEU A 262 -2.92 9.34 -10.86
N LEU A 263 -3.26 8.41 -9.98
CA LEU A 263 -3.22 6.97 -10.23
C LEU A 263 -4.35 6.50 -11.14
N LEU A 264 -5.59 6.99 -10.92
CA LEU A 264 -6.78 6.53 -11.67
C LEU A 264 -7.03 7.30 -12.98
N VAL A 265 -6.49 8.52 -13.14
CA VAL A 265 -6.77 9.39 -14.29
C VAL A 265 -5.46 9.81 -14.98
N PRO A 266 -5.27 9.48 -16.28
CA PRO A 266 -4.09 9.91 -17.02
C PRO A 266 -3.88 11.43 -17.01
N SER A 267 -2.63 11.87 -16.90
CA SER A 267 -2.24 13.28 -16.80
C SER A 267 -2.72 14.16 -17.97
N TRP A 268 -2.83 13.60 -19.17
CA TRP A 268 -3.41 14.30 -20.33
C TRP A 268 -4.91 14.59 -20.15
N LEU A 269 -5.65 13.68 -19.52
CA LEU A 269 -7.09 13.83 -19.24
C LEU A 269 -7.32 14.76 -18.05
N LEU A 270 -6.44 14.73 -17.04
CA LEU A 270 -6.45 15.70 -15.93
C LEU A 270 -6.33 17.15 -16.43
N ARG A 271 -5.51 17.40 -17.46
CA ARG A 271 -5.39 18.73 -18.10
C ARG A 271 -6.58 19.14 -18.99
N LEU A 272 -7.45 18.21 -19.36
CA LEU A 272 -8.67 18.49 -20.14
C LEU A 272 -9.91 18.70 -19.26
N MET A 273 -9.87 18.28 -17.99
CA MET A 273 -10.99 18.47 -17.08
C MET A 273 -11.03 19.90 -16.52
N PRO A 274 -12.21 20.57 -16.47
CA PRO A 274 -12.35 21.98 -16.11
C PRO A 274 -12.19 22.28 -14.61
N PHE A 275 -11.52 21.41 -13.85
CA PHE A 275 -11.44 21.48 -12.39
C PHE A 275 -10.05 21.93 -11.94
N LYS A 276 -9.96 22.98 -11.11
CA LYS A 276 -8.69 23.49 -10.56
C LYS A 276 -7.86 22.40 -9.87
N LYS A 277 -8.51 21.48 -9.14
CA LYS A 277 -7.86 20.32 -8.50
C LYS A 277 -7.20 19.37 -9.52
N ALA A 278 -7.80 19.16 -10.69
CA ALA A 278 -7.26 18.29 -11.73
C ALA A 278 -6.01 18.89 -12.40
N HIS A 279 -6.03 20.20 -12.67
CA HIS A 279 -4.84 20.93 -13.12
C HIS A 279 -3.72 20.90 -12.07
N LEU A 280 -4.04 21.23 -10.80
CA LEU A 280 -3.07 21.22 -9.71
C LEU A 280 -2.43 19.83 -9.49
N ALA A 281 -3.23 18.77 -9.59
CA ALA A 281 -2.71 17.40 -9.59
C ALA A 281 -1.74 17.17 -10.76
N ALA A 282 -2.16 17.47 -12.00
CA ALA A 282 -1.32 17.30 -13.19
C ALA A 282 -0.01 18.12 -13.14
N ASP A 283 -0.04 19.32 -12.55
CA ASP A 283 1.14 20.16 -12.34
C ASP A 283 2.06 19.57 -11.27
N SER A 284 1.53 19.05 -10.15
CA SER A 284 2.33 18.37 -9.13
C SER A 284 3.01 17.09 -9.63
N HIS A 285 2.35 16.32 -10.52
CA HIS A 285 2.97 15.17 -11.19
C HIS A 285 4.09 15.61 -12.15
N GLU A 286 3.91 16.72 -12.88
CA GLU A 286 4.92 17.24 -13.80
C GLU A 286 6.18 17.69 -13.05
N ASP A 287 6.02 18.50 -12.01
CA ASP A 287 7.14 19.02 -11.21
C ASP A 287 7.79 17.93 -10.34
N TRP A 288 7.02 16.95 -9.84
CA TRP A 288 7.59 15.77 -9.17
C TRP A 288 8.55 15.01 -10.09
N CYS A 289 8.16 14.78 -11.36
CA CYS A 289 9.05 14.14 -12.33
C CYS A 289 10.31 14.97 -12.60
N LYS A 290 10.22 16.31 -12.68
CA LYS A 290 11.40 17.19 -12.83
C LYS A 290 12.32 17.12 -11.62
N TYR A 291 11.79 17.36 -10.41
CA TYR A 291 12.56 17.34 -9.17
C TYR A 291 13.25 15.98 -8.97
N MET A 292 12.57 14.87 -9.27
CA MET A 292 13.15 13.53 -9.18
C MET A 292 14.14 13.17 -10.31
N GLN A 293 14.18 13.93 -11.41
CA GLN A 293 15.23 13.82 -12.43
C GLN A 293 16.44 14.65 -12.01
N GLU A 294 16.25 15.91 -11.65
CA GLU A 294 17.30 16.81 -11.17
C GLU A 294 18.05 16.22 -9.96
N LEU A 295 17.31 15.75 -8.94
CA LEU A 295 17.88 15.12 -7.76
C LEU A 295 18.59 13.79 -8.08
N MET A 296 18.19 13.08 -9.14
CA MET A 296 18.89 11.88 -9.60
C MET A 296 20.21 12.18 -10.30
N ASP A 297 20.28 13.30 -11.02
CA ASP A 297 21.52 13.72 -11.69
C ASP A 297 22.50 14.35 -10.69
N GLU A 298 22.01 15.06 -9.66
CA GLU A 298 22.78 15.43 -8.46
C GLU A 298 23.28 14.17 -7.71
N LYS A 299 22.38 13.20 -7.44
CA LYS A 299 22.61 11.75 -7.28
C LYS A 299 23.89 11.21 -7.94
N ILE A 300 23.92 11.24 -9.27
CA ILE A 300 24.97 10.61 -10.08
C ILE A 300 26.29 11.38 -10.01
N GLU A 301 26.23 12.71 -9.86
CA GLU A 301 27.41 13.57 -9.80
C GLU A 301 28.13 13.52 -8.43
N GLU A 302 27.39 13.44 -7.31
CA GLU A 302 27.97 13.10 -6.00
C GLU A 302 28.71 11.73 -6.05
N ALA A 303 28.10 10.73 -6.69
CA ALA A 303 28.67 9.40 -6.84
C ALA A 303 29.90 9.34 -7.78
N ARG A 304 29.97 10.22 -8.80
CA ARG A 304 31.15 10.43 -9.67
C ARG A 304 32.33 10.98 -8.89
N GLN A 305 32.10 12.06 -8.14
CA GLN A 305 33.14 12.77 -7.40
C GLN A 305 33.64 11.96 -6.18
N GLY A 306 32.90 10.91 -5.81
CA GLY A 306 33.25 10.01 -4.71
C GLY A 306 32.83 10.56 -3.35
N GLU A 307 31.94 11.56 -3.34
CA GLU A 307 31.46 12.19 -2.12
C GLU A 307 30.68 11.18 -1.26
N ARG A 308 31.22 10.87 -0.09
CA ARG A 308 30.48 10.20 0.97
C ARG A 308 29.72 11.25 1.77
N VAL A 309 28.48 11.50 1.37
CA VAL A 309 27.50 12.16 2.23
C VAL A 309 27.30 11.29 3.47
N ASP A 310 27.73 11.78 4.63
CA ASP A 310 27.48 11.13 5.92
C ASP A 310 26.06 11.47 6.38
N GLY A 311 25.10 10.69 5.89
CA GLY A 311 23.67 10.86 6.13
C GLY A 311 22.88 9.63 5.70
N MET A 312 21.59 9.61 6.01
CA MET A 312 20.67 8.65 5.42
C MET A 312 20.19 9.24 4.09
N ASP A 313 20.59 8.61 3.00
CA ASP A 313 20.37 9.07 1.61
C ASP A 313 20.01 7.83 0.79
N LEU A 314 18.74 7.43 0.86
CA LEU A 314 18.22 6.27 0.13
C LEU A 314 18.51 6.43 -1.37
N MET A 315 18.16 7.59 -1.94
CA MET A 315 18.26 7.82 -3.38
C MET A 315 19.70 7.70 -3.89
N GLY A 316 20.65 8.34 -3.21
CA GLY A 316 22.07 8.18 -3.53
C GLY A 316 22.61 6.78 -3.26
N GLN A 317 22.07 6.02 -2.29
CA GLN A 317 22.44 4.60 -2.13
C GLN A 317 21.92 3.73 -3.28
N LEU A 318 20.71 3.99 -3.81
CA LEU A 318 20.22 3.34 -5.03
C LEU A 318 21.12 3.67 -6.24
N VAL A 319 21.48 4.94 -6.41
CA VAL A 319 22.39 5.41 -7.48
C VAL A 319 23.78 4.79 -7.35
N ARG A 320 24.41 4.83 -6.17
CA ARG A 320 25.74 4.22 -5.91
C ARG A 320 25.73 2.70 -6.09
N SER A 321 24.60 2.04 -5.85
CA SER A 321 24.40 0.63 -6.21
C SER A 321 24.38 0.44 -7.73
N SER A 322 23.52 1.16 -8.46
CA SER A 322 23.33 0.96 -9.90
C SER A 322 24.50 1.42 -10.78
N TYR A 323 25.09 2.58 -10.47
CA TYR A 323 26.16 3.20 -11.25
C TYR A 323 27.55 2.83 -10.70
N GLY A 324 27.72 2.91 -9.37
CA GLY A 324 29.01 2.71 -8.70
C GLY A 324 29.51 3.96 -8.00
N THR A 325 30.82 4.02 -7.77
CA THR A 325 31.54 5.14 -7.16
C THR A 325 32.83 5.39 -7.94
N GLY A 326 33.30 6.65 -7.99
CA GLY A 326 34.47 7.10 -8.78
C GLY A 326 35.84 6.45 -8.53
N SER A 327 35.91 5.33 -7.80
CA SER A 327 37.09 4.48 -7.68
C SER A 327 37.44 3.74 -8.99
N ASP A 328 36.45 3.44 -9.84
CA ASP A 328 36.66 2.83 -11.17
C ASP A 328 37.08 3.89 -12.20
N LYS A 329 38.26 4.49 -12.00
CA LYS A 329 38.85 5.60 -12.78
C LYS A 329 39.16 5.30 -14.27
N SER A 330 38.61 4.23 -14.84
CA SER A 330 38.89 3.77 -16.21
C SER A 330 37.73 3.98 -17.20
N LYS A 331 36.75 4.82 -16.86
CA LYS A 331 35.65 5.22 -17.74
C LYS A 331 35.27 6.67 -17.50
N GLU A 332 35.23 7.47 -18.56
CA GLU A 332 34.76 8.86 -18.54
C GLU A 332 33.23 8.95 -18.40
N GLU A 333 32.52 7.84 -18.67
CA GLU A 333 31.07 7.74 -18.57
C GLU A 333 30.65 6.59 -17.63
N LEU A 334 29.89 6.92 -16.58
CA LEU A 334 29.27 5.96 -15.66
C LEU A 334 28.02 5.33 -16.30
N VAL A 335 28.27 4.31 -17.12
CA VAL A 335 27.23 3.40 -17.62
C VAL A 335 26.72 2.53 -16.46
N PRO A 336 25.39 2.38 -16.27
CA PRO A 336 24.84 1.54 -15.20
C PRO A 336 25.27 0.08 -15.34
N LYS A 337 25.48 -0.58 -14.20
CA LYS A 337 25.92 -1.98 -14.12
C LYS A 337 24.87 -2.90 -14.74
N LYS A 338 25.29 -3.89 -15.53
CA LYS A 338 24.37 -4.84 -16.16
C LYS A 338 23.62 -5.65 -15.09
N GLY A 339 22.30 -5.50 -15.03
CA GLY A 339 21.45 -6.12 -14.01
C GLY A 339 21.29 -5.31 -12.71
N SER A 340 21.50 -3.99 -12.75
CA SER A 340 21.08 -3.05 -11.70
C SER A 340 19.81 -2.30 -12.07
N LEU A 341 19.26 -1.52 -11.12
CA LEU A 341 18.04 -0.72 -11.32
C LEU A 341 18.27 0.39 -12.35
N SER A 342 17.36 0.50 -13.32
CA SER A 342 17.23 1.62 -14.24
C SER A 342 16.83 2.93 -13.53
N ARG A 343 16.92 4.06 -14.24
CA ARG A 343 16.51 5.39 -13.73
C ARG A 343 15.05 5.37 -13.25
N ASP A 344 14.17 4.77 -14.04
CA ASP A 344 12.74 4.65 -13.74
C ASP A 344 12.53 3.75 -12.51
N GLU A 345 13.18 2.59 -12.42
CA GLU A 345 13.11 1.75 -11.21
C GLU A 345 13.68 2.47 -9.96
N ILE A 346 14.70 3.32 -10.09
CA ILE A 346 15.20 4.15 -8.98
C ILE A 346 14.12 5.15 -8.56
N GLN A 347 13.47 5.84 -9.49
CA GLN A 347 12.37 6.78 -9.19
C GLN A 347 11.15 6.08 -8.58
N GLY A 348 10.73 4.92 -9.11
CA GLY A 348 9.63 4.11 -8.59
C GLY A 348 9.90 3.58 -7.17
N ASN A 349 11.14 3.16 -6.89
CA ASN A 349 11.53 2.78 -5.53
C ASN A 349 11.60 4.00 -4.59
N ALA A 350 12.09 5.16 -5.05
CA ALA A 350 12.14 6.38 -4.24
C ALA A 350 10.74 6.90 -3.89
N PHE A 351 9.84 6.98 -4.88
CA PHE A 351 8.43 7.33 -4.70
C PHE A 351 7.74 6.41 -3.70
N ILE A 352 7.88 5.09 -3.83
CA ILE A 352 7.13 4.19 -2.95
C ILE A 352 7.65 4.16 -1.51
N MET A 353 8.94 4.46 -1.27
CA MET A 353 9.47 4.63 0.08
C MET A 353 8.99 5.94 0.73
N LEU A 354 8.89 7.02 -0.04
CA LEU A 354 8.28 8.28 0.40
C LEU A 354 6.82 8.08 0.81
N VAL A 355 6.00 7.49 -0.07
CA VAL A 355 4.58 7.19 0.22
C VAL A 355 4.43 6.27 1.44
N ALA A 356 5.22 5.19 1.51
CA ALA A 356 5.11 4.21 2.59
C ALA A 356 5.58 4.76 3.95
N GLY A 357 6.67 5.53 3.98
CA GLY A 357 7.19 6.13 5.22
C GLY A 357 6.31 7.25 5.76
N HIS A 358 5.79 8.10 4.88
CA HIS A 358 4.96 9.25 5.23
C HIS A 358 3.62 8.87 5.88
N GLU A 359 2.69 8.26 5.12
CA GLU A 359 1.32 8.08 5.62
C GLU A 359 1.23 7.08 6.78
N THR A 360 2.03 6.00 6.77
CA THR A 360 1.88 4.94 7.78
C THR A 360 2.36 5.39 9.15
N THR A 361 3.49 6.10 9.21
CA THR A 361 4.09 6.59 10.46
C THR A 361 3.32 7.79 11.00
N ALA A 362 2.89 8.71 10.12
CA ALA A 362 2.03 9.84 10.49
C ALA A 362 0.71 9.39 11.13
N ASN A 363 -0.05 8.50 10.47
CA ASN A 363 -1.33 8.02 11.02
C ASN A 363 -1.13 7.23 12.33
N ALA A 364 -0.05 6.44 12.44
CA ALA A 364 0.29 5.78 13.70
C ALA A 364 0.57 6.79 14.83
N MET A 365 1.35 7.84 14.59
CA MET A 365 1.56 8.93 15.56
C MET A 365 0.24 9.62 15.92
N HIS A 366 -0.56 10.02 14.92
CA HIS A 366 -1.87 10.66 15.11
C HIS A 366 -2.77 9.85 16.05
N PHE A 367 -2.93 8.54 15.81
CA PHE A 367 -3.75 7.68 16.66
C PHE A 367 -3.16 7.48 18.07
N ILE A 368 -1.82 7.41 18.23
CA ILE A 368 -1.19 7.36 19.56
C ILE A 368 -1.47 8.66 20.34
N LEU A 369 -1.41 9.82 19.69
CA LEU A 369 -1.68 11.12 20.33
C LEU A 369 -3.14 11.22 20.78
N LEU A 370 -4.10 10.87 19.92
CA LEU A 370 -5.52 10.87 20.28
C LEU A 370 -5.84 9.87 21.40
N GLU A 371 -5.25 8.67 21.40
CA GLU A 371 -5.46 7.72 22.50
C GLU A 371 -4.79 8.16 23.81
N LEU A 372 -3.65 8.84 23.77
CA LEU A 372 -3.04 9.43 24.96
C LEU A 372 -3.85 10.60 25.54
N ALA A 373 -4.55 11.37 24.70
CA ALA A 373 -5.50 12.39 25.15
C ALA A 373 -6.80 11.76 25.72
N ASN A 374 -7.29 10.67 25.11
CA ASN A 374 -8.40 9.87 25.63
C ASN A 374 -8.08 9.15 26.95
N ASN A 375 -6.81 8.83 27.21
CA ASN A 375 -6.39 8.04 28.36
C ASN A 375 -5.30 8.74 29.21
N PRO A 376 -5.61 9.87 29.89
CA PRO A 376 -4.63 10.64 30.66
C PRO A 376 -3.94 9.89 31.81
N ALA A 377 -4.47 8.73 32.23
CA ALA A 377 -3.82 7.86 33.21
C ALA A 377 -2.57 7.18 32.62
N SER A 378 -2.71 6.58 31.44
CA SER A 378 -1.60 5.98 30.68
C SER A 378 -0.64 7.06 30.17
N GLN A 379 -1.14 8.26 29.83
CA GLN A 379 -0.28 9.42 29.54
C GLN A 379 0.62 9.79 30.73
N ARG A 380 0.08 9.94 31.95
CA ARG A 380 0.93 10.19 33.14
C ARG A 380 1.88 9.04 33.46
N ARG A 381 1.51 7.79 33.16
CA ARG A 381 2.41 6.64 33.29
C ARG A 381 3.55 6.69 32.26
N LEU A 382 3.26 7.12 31.02
CA LEU A 382 4.24 7.38 29.96
C LEU A 382 5.20 8.53 30.34
N GLN A 383 4.68 9.66 30.81
CA GLN A 383 5.49 10.80 31.27
C GLN A 383 6.44 10.39 32.40
N LYS A 384 5.96 9.62 33.37
CA LYS A 384 6.80 9.06 34.44
C LYS A 384 7.90 8.14 33.90
N ASP A 385 7.59 7.30 32.92
CA ASP A 385 8.54 6.36 32.30
C ASP A 385 9.66 7.11 31.55
N ILE A 386 9.30 8.19 30.86
CA ILE A 386 10.22 9.15 30.23
C ILE A 386 11.12 9.83 31.29
N ASP A 387 10.55 10.33 32.40
CA ASP A 387 11.33 10.89 33.51
C ASP A 387 12.32 9.86 34.11
N GLU A 388 11.94 8.57 34.18
CA GLU A 388 12.82 7.48 34.68
C GLU A 388 13.91 7.08 33.66
N ILE A 389 13.68 7.19 32.34
CA ILE A 389 14.66 6.88 31.27
C ILE A 389 15.65 8.02 31.03
N PHE A 390 15.15 9.25 30.82
CA PHE A 390 15.98 10.39 30.36
C PHE A 390 16.42 11.32 31.50
N GLY A 391 15.69 11.33 32.63
CA GLY A 391 15.91 12.26 33.73
C GLY A 391 15.86 13.73 33.28
N SER A 392 16.88 14.49 33.64
CA SER A 392 16.99 15.92 33.28
C SER A 392 17.84 16.22 32.04
N ARG A 393 18.32 15.21 31.29
CA ARG A 393 19.15 15.43 30.09
C ARG A 393 18.38 16.20 29.02
N ASP A 394 18.98 17.17 28.36
CA ASP A 394 18.36 17.85 27.21
C ASP A 394 18.17 16.89 26.02
N PRO A 395 17.13 17.02 25.16
CA PRO A 395 16.95 16.14 24.01
C PRO A 395 18.10 16.17 22.99
N SER A 396 18.84 17.28 22.89
CA SER A 396 20.05 17.34 22.05
C SER A 396 21.20 16.43 22.52
N ALA A 397 21.14 15.95 23.77
CA ALA A 397 22.11 15.05 24.38
C ALA A 397 21.58 13.61 24.50
N TRP A 398 20.55 13.23 23.73
CA TRP A 398 20.02 11.85 23.70
C TRP A 398 20.80 10.99 22.71
N ASP A 399 21.42 9.92 23.21
CA ASP A 399 22.14 8.93 22.43
C ASP A 399 21.23 7.78 21.97
N TYR A 400 21.34 7.35 20.71
CA TYR A 400 20.52 6.28 20.17
C TYR A 400 20.78 4.94 20.87
N GLU A 401 22.05 4.53 20.97
CA GLU A 401 22.44 3.17 21.36
C GLU A 401 22.04 2.81 22.80
N GLY A 402 22.18 3.75 23.75
CA GLY A 402 21.82 3.54 25.15
C GLY A 402 20.33 3.70 25.44
N LEU A 403 19.62 4.57 24.71
CA LEU A 403 18.23 4.93 25.01
C LEU A 403 17.19 4.10 24.22
N ILE A 404 17.51 3.62 23.02
CA ILE A 404 16.53 2.93 22.17
C ILE A 404 15.92 1.67 22.81
N ASN A 405 16.73 0.90 23.53
CA ASN A 405 16.27 -0.35 24.16
C ASN A 405 15.38 -0.09 25.40
N PRO A 406 15.75 0.81 26.34
CA PRO A 406 14.84 1.32 27.36
C PRO A 406 13.52 1.86 26.80
N MET A 407 13.55 2.72 25.77
CA MET A 407 12.33 3.29 25.18
C MET A 407 11.41 2.22 24.59
N MET A 408 11.96 1.20 23.93
CA MET A 408 11.20 0.08 23.34
C MET A 408 10.68 -0.94 24.38
N GLY A 409 11.27 -1.01 25.58
CA GLY A 409 10.73 -1.76 26.72
C GLY A 409 9.78 -0.96 27.63
N GLY A 410 9.88 0.37 27.56
CA GLY A 410 9.08 1.32 28.30
C GLY A 410 7.70 1.57 27.71
N MET A 411 6.99 2.51 28.32
CA MET A 411 5.65 2.93 27.94
C MET A 411 5.59 3.51 26.52
N LEU A 412 6.68 4.06 26.01
CA LEU A 412 6.78 4.49 24.61
C LEU A 412 6.53 3.32 23.65
N GLY A 413 7.26 2.22 23.85
CA GLY A 413 7.04 0.96 23.13
C GLY A 413 5.66 0.36 23.38
N ALA A 414 5.15 0.40 24.61
CA ALA A 414 3.83 -0.13 24.95
C ALA A 414 2.67 0.64 24.29
N CYS A 415 2.69 1.97 24.31
CA CYS A 415 1.68 2.82 23.66
C CYS A 415 1.71 2.67 22.13
N MET A 416 2.89 2.65 21.53
CA MET A 416 3.04 2.38 20.09
C MET A 416 2.49 1.00 19.73
N ASN A 417 2.86 -0.05 20.46
CA ASN A 417 2.43 -1.41 20.13
C ASN A 417 0.93 -1.64 20.37
N GLU A 418 0.32 -1.00 21.38
CA GLU A 418 -1.14 -1.07 21.58
C GLU A 418 -1.91 -0.31 20.49
N THR A 419 -1.43 0.86 20.04
CA THR A 419 -2.05 1.55 18.89
C THR A 419 -1.88 0.73 17.62
N LEU A 420 -0.70 0.16 17.34
CA LEU A 420 -0.51 -0.71 16.17
C LEU A 420 -1.31 -2.02 16.27
N ARG A 421 -1.61 -2.51 17.48
CA ARG A 421 -2.56 -3.62 17.72
C ARG A 421 -3.99 -3.23 17.32
N MET A 422 -4.45 -2.07 17.78
CA MET A 422 -5.83 -1.61 17.65
C MET A 422 -6.17 -0.97 16.29
N MET A 423 -5.26 -0.16 15.77
CA MET A 423 -5.36 0.70 14.59
C MET A 423 -4.11 0.54 13.70
N PRO A 424 -3.85 -0.67 13.15
CA PRO A 424 -2.75 -0.87 12.22
C PRO A 424 -2.95 -0.04 10.95
N ALA A 425 -1.90 0.65 10.50
CA ALA A 425 -1.95 1.49 9.29
C ALA A 425 -2.35 0.71 8.02
N VAL A 426 -2.12 -0.61 7.98
CA VAL A 426 -2.63 -1.54 6.98
C VAL A 426 -3.54 -2.56 7.67
N VAL A 427 -4.85 -2.47 7.41
CA VAL A 427 -5.87 -3.32 8.05
C VAL A 427 -5.86 -4.75 7.48
N GLU A 428 -5.57 -4.87 6.18
CA GLU A 428 -5.66 -6.11 5.41
C GLU A 428 -4.42 -6.28 4.52
N ILE A 429 -3.75 -7.44 4.61
CA ILE A 429 -2.52 -7.74 3.85
C ILE A 429 -2.85 -8.75 2.74
N PRO A 430 -2.89 -8.34 1.46
CA PRO A 430 -3.36 -9.18 0.37
C PRO A 430 -2.30 -10.17 -0.14
N LYS A 431 -2.74 -11.41 -0.29
CA LYS A 431 -2.00 -12.59 -0.74
C LYS A 431 -2.84 -13.35 -1.77
N LYS A 432 -2.24 -14.30 -2.50
CA LYS A 432 -2.96 -15.14 -3.47
C LYS A 432 -2.37 -16.55 -3.49
N VAL A 433 -3.21 -17.58 -3.56
CA VAL A 433 -2.74 -18.95 -3.83
C VAL A 433 -2.17 -18.99 -5.26
N THR A 434 -0.97 -19.54 -5.43
CA THR A 434 -0.33 -19.69 -6.74
C THR A 434 -1.30 -20.26 -7.80
N PRO A 435 -1.36 -19.72 -9.03
CA PRO A 435 -2.32 -20.16 -10.04
C PRO A 435 -2.03 -21.58 -10.58
N ASN A 436 -0.82 -22.09 -10.33
CA ASN A 436 -0.33 -23.33 -10.91
C ASN A 436 -0.89 -24.58 -10.21
N GLN A 437 -1.15 -24.51 -8.90
CA GLN A 437 -1.53 -25.66 -8.08
C GLN A 437 -2.30 -25.22 -6.82
N ASP A 438 -3.20 -26.08 -6.34
CA ASP A 438 -3.82 -25.92 -5.03
C ASP A 438 -2.75 -25.95 -3.92
N GLN A 439 -3.10 -25.44 -2.73
CA GLN A 439 -2.20 -25.41 -1.58
C GLN A 439 -2.82 -26.03 -0.34
N VAL A 440 -1.98 -26.43 0.62
CA VAL A 440 -2.44 -26.94 1.92
C VAL A 440 -1.93 -26.04 3.04
N ILE A 441 -2.85 -25.66 3.93
CA ILE A 441 -2.55 -25.07 5.25
C ILE A 441 -3.02 -26.03 6.34
N THR A 442 -2.35 -25.97 7.49
CA THR A 442 -2.86 -26.55 8.73
C THR A 442 -3.49 -25.43 9.56
N ILE A 443 -4.62 -25.71 10.21
CA ILE A 443 -5.23 -24.87 11.24
C ILE A 443 -5.66 -25.81 12.36
N ASP A 444 -5.14 -25.61 13.57
CA ASP A 444 -5.53 -26.38 14.77
C ASP A 444 -5.40 -27.90 14.57
N GLY A 445 -4.29 -28.30 13.91
CA GLY A 445 -3.98 -29.69 13.57
C GLY A 445 -4.79 -30.28 12.40
N LYS A 446 -5.77 -29.56 11.85
CA LYS A 446 -6.57 -29.99 10.68
C LYS A 446 -5.98 -29.40 9.39
N ARG A 447 -5.91 -30.21 8.33
CA ARG A 447 -5.42 -29.78 7.02
C ARG A 447 -6.56 -29.34 6.10
N TYR A 448 -6.44 -28.15 5.53
CA TYR A 448 -7.41 -27.56 4.60
C TYR A 448 -6.77 -27.34 3.22
N VAL A 449 -7.52 -27.60 2.15
CA VAL A 449 -7.06 -27.45 0.76
C VAL A 449 -7.55 -26.09 0.24
N LEU A 450 -6.62 -25.21 -0.09
CA LEU A 450 -6.91 -23.89 -0.67
C LEU A 450 -6.87 -24.01 -2.20
N PRO A 451 -7.98 -23.74 -2.92
CA PRO A 451 -8.00 -23.79 -4.37
C PRO A 451 -7.02 -22.78 -4.99
N ARG A 452 -6.32 -23.17 -6.06
CA ARG A 452 -5.44 -22.31 -6.86
C ARG A 452 -6.12 -20.99 -7.23
N SER A 453 -5.34 -19.91 -7.32
CA SER A 453 -5.82 -18.54 -7.59
C SER A 453 -6.79 -17.92 -6.56
N THR A 454 -7.12 -18.59 -5.45
CA THR A 454 -7.87 -17.97 -4.34
C THR A 454 -7.12 -16.74 -3.83
N VAL A 455 -7.81 -15.60 -3.77
CA VAL A 455 -7.27 -14.38 -3.15
C VAL A 455 -7.43 -14.50 -1.64
N ILE A 456 -6.47 -14.00 -0.88
CA ILE A 456 -6.39 -14.12 0.58
C ILE A 456 -6.17 -12.74 1.18
N SER A 457 -6.91 -12.42 2.24
CA SER A 457 -6.68 -11.27 3.09
C SER A 457 -6.27 -11.74 4.49
N LEU A 458 -5.04 -11.40 4.91
CA LEU A 458 -4.63 -11.54 6.30
C LEU A 458 -5.09 -10.29 7.05
N VAL A 459 -6.05 -10.45 7.97
CA VAL A 459 -6.76 -9.32 8.58
C VAL A 459 -6.08 -8.94 9.89
N ALA A 460 -5.16 -7.98 9.81
CA ALA A 460 -4.26 -7.60 10.91
C ALA A 460 -5.04 -7.18 12.16
N VAL A 461 -6.03 -6.30 12.01
CA VAL A 461 -6.88 -5.83 13.14
C VAL A 461 -7.64 -6.97 13.83
N SER A 462 -8.12 -7.97 13.08
CA SER A 462 -8.94 -9.06 13.61
C SER A 462 -8.14 -10.13 14.34
N VAL A 463 -6.88 -10.37 13.95
CA VAL A 463 -5.99 -11.26 14.71
C VAL A 463 -5.38 -10.55 15.92
N GLN A 464 -5.11 -9.25 15.80
CA GLN A 464 -4.63 -8.39 16.88
C GLN A 464 -5.70 -8.08 17.95
N ARG A 465 -6.95 -8.43 17.68
CA ARG A 465 -8.10 -8.38 18.60
C ARG A 465 -8.74 -9.77 18.82
N ASN A 466 -8.03 -10.86 18.54
CA ASN A 466 -8.56 -12.22 18.76
C ASN A 466 -8.29 -12.66 20.23
N PRO A 467 -9.32 -12.98 21.04
CA PRO A 467 -9.15 -13.36 22.45
C PRO A 467 -8.26 -14.58 22.69
N ARG A 468 -8.04 -15.41 21.65
CA ARG A 468 -7.15 -16.57 21.70
C ARG A 468 -5.68 -16.22 21.96
N TYR A 469 -5.21 -15.05 21.54
CA TYR A 469 -3.77 -14.71 21.54
C TYR A 469 -3.40 -13.53 22.46
N TRP A 470 -4.39 -12.86 23.08
CA TRP A 470 -4.19 -11.58 23.78
C TRP A 470 -4.76 -11.59 25.20
N PRO A 471 -4.02 -11.11 26.22
CA PRO A 471 -4.45 -11.18 27.62
C PRO A 471 -5.52 -10.13 27.94
N ALA A 472 -6.77 -10.60 28.10
CA ALA A 472 -7.94 -9.80 28.43
C ALA A 472 -8.13 -9.59 29.95
N ARG A 473 -8.88 -8.55 30.32
CA ARG A 473 -9.47 -8.27 31.64
C ARG A 473 -10.84 -7.61 31.44
N PRO A 474 -11.71 -7.46 32.46
CA PRO A 474 -12.94 -6.66 32.30
C PRO A 474 -12.65 -5.25 31.78
N SER A 475 -13.42 -4.79 30.80
CA SER A 475 -13.31 -3.45 30.21
C SER A 475 -13.55 -2.35 31.24
N LYS A 476 -12.96 -1.18 31.02
CA LYS A 476 -13.24 0.05 31.79
C LYS A 476 -14.20 0.99 31.08
N LEU A 477 -14.53 0.70 29.82
CA LEU A 477 -15.36 1.52 28.94
C LEU A 477 -16.73 0.88 28.69
N HIS A 478 -16.79 -0.45 28.66
CA HIS A 478 -17.96 -1.25 28.29
C HIS A 478 -18.32 -2.23 29.42
N GLU A 479 -19.41 -1.96 30.15
CA GLU A 479 -19.80 -2.77 31.30
C GLU A 479 -20.27 -4.18 30.88
N GLY A 480 -19.62 -5.21 31.42
CA GLY A 480 -19.90 -6.62 31.09
C GLY A 480 -19.04 -7.19 29.96
N GLU A 481 -18.25 -6.37 29.27
CA GLU A 481 -17.32 -6.79 28.20
C GLU A 481 -15.88 -6.91 28.71
N ASP A 482 -14.98 -7.43 27.86
CA ASP A 482 -13.54 -7.49 28.12
C ASP A 482 -12.76 -6.40 27.38
N ASP A 483 -11.55 -6.13 27.86
CA ASP A 483 -10.71 -5.02 27.46
C ASP A 483 -9.91 -5.25 26.17
N ILE A 484 -10.20 -6.29 25.36
CA ILE A 484 -9.52 -6.50 24.06
C ILE A 484 -9.79 -5.35 23.09
N ASN A 485 -10.99 -4.77 23.13
CA ASN A 485 -11.38 -3.60 22.35
C ASN A 485 -11.11 -2.26 23.08
N ASP A 486 -10.69 -2.27 24.34
CA ASP A 486 -10.11 -1.09 24.99
C ASP A 486 -8.66 -0.88 24.51
N TRP A 487 -8.24 0.37 24.32
CA TRP A 487 -6.83 0.71 24.18
C TRP A 487 -6.16 0.72 25.56
N VAL A 488 -5.31 -0.28 25.85
CA VAL A 488 -4.65 -0.45 27.15
C VAL A 488 -3.16 -0.75 26.98
N PRO A 489 -2.27 0.26 26.94
CA PRO A 489 -0.81 0.05 26.80
C PRO A 489 -0.24 -0.87 27.89
N GLU A 490 -0.81 -0.83 29.10
CA GLU A 490 -0.39 -1.69 30.22
C GLU A 490 -0.71 -3.18 29.99
N ARG A 491 -1.42 -3.53 28.91
CA ARG A 491 -1.53 -4.92 28.41
C ARG A 491 -0.16 -5.52 28.10
N TRP A 492 0.77 -4.70 27.60
CA TRP A 492 2.11 -5.13 27.25
C TRP A 492 3.01 -5.45 28.45
N TYR A 493 2.55 -5.24 29.68
CA TYR A 493 3.21 -5.71 30.91
C TYR A 493 2.50 -6.91 31.56
N ARG A 494 1.44 -7.46 30.94
CA ARG A 494 0.74 -8.66 31.44
C ARG A 494 1.57 -9.90 31.14
N LYS A 495 1.64 -10.81 32.12
CA LYS A 495 2.08 -12.20 31.90
C LYS A 495 0.85 -13.06 31.57
N ASN A 496 1.05 -14.13 30.80
CA ASN A 496 -0.01 -15.11 30.58
C ASN A 496 -0.24 -15.93 31.85
N GLU A 497 -1.51 -16.08 32.24
CA GLU A 497 -1.98 -16.98 33.30
C GLU A 497 -2.71 -18.21 32.73
N GLY A 498 -2.67 -18.40 31.40
CA GLY A 498 -3.27 -19.52 30.69
C GLY A 498 -2.39 -20.78 30.62
N PRO A 499 -2.98 -21.96 30.35
CA PRO A 499 -2.28 -23.25 30.39
C PRO A 499 -1.37 -23.46 29.17
N THR A 500 -0.09 -23.13 29.34
CA THR A 500 1.07 -23.66 28.58
C THR A 500 0.80 -24.25 27.19
N THR A 501 0.66 -23.39 26.17
CA THR A 501 1.62 -23.56 25.06
C THR A 501 3.01 -23.44 25.70
N LYS A 502 3.87 -24.43 25.44
CA LYS A 502 5.23 -24.43 25.98
C LYS A 502 5.92 -23.11 25.63
N GLU A 503 6.86 -22.67 26.47
CA GLU A 503 7.92 -21.79 25.99
C GLU A 503 8.57 -22.49 24.79
N SER A 504 8.22 -22.03 23.59
CA SER A 504 8.92 -22.42 22.38
C SER A 504 10.22 -21.62 22.35
N ASP A 505 11.17 -22.06 23.18
CA ASP A 505 12.60 -22.01 22.89
C ASP A 505 12.86 -22.90 21.66
N SER A 506 12.19 -22.58 20.56
CA SER A 506 12.60 -22.96 19.24
C SER A 506 13.88 -22.18 18.97
N GLU A 507 15.02 -22.79 19.25
CA GLU A 507 16.30 -22.46 18.60
C GLU A 507 16.13 -22.49 17.06
N ASP A 508 15.12 -23.23 16.60
CA ASP A 508 14.43 -23.14 15.30
C ASP A 508 13.78 -21.76 14.99
N SER A 509 14.13 -20.70 15.74
CA SER A 509 14.15 -19.32 15.25
C SER A 509 15.28 -19.16 14.22
N THR A 510 15.31 -20.05 13.23
CA THR A 510 15.90 -19.75 11.94
C THR A 510 15.25 -18.45 11.47
N PRO A 511 16.03 -17.39 11.17
CA PRO A 511 15.51 -16.33 10.33
C PRO A 511 15.01 -16.99 9.04
N ASP A 512 14.05 -16.39 8.34
CA ASP A 512 13.94 -16.66 6.91
C ASP A 512 15.24 -16.14 6.28
N THR A 513 16.27 -17.00 6.15
CA THR A 513 17.68 -16.64 5.83
C THR A 513 17.89 -16.21 4.37
N ASP A 514 16.85 -15.64 3.78
CA ASP A 514 16.83 -15.06 2.47
C ASP A 514 17.50 -13.67 2.55
N ASP A 515 18.67 -13.57 1.90
CA ASP A 515 19.67 -12.49 1.94
C ASP A 515 19.19 -11.15 1.32
N PHE A 516 18.09 -10.61 1.86
CA PHE A 516 17.33 -9.45 1.36
C PHE A 516 17.01 -8.42 2.47
N GLY A 517 17.85 -8.39 3.52
CA GLY A 517 18.01 -7.27 4.47
C GLY A 517 16.74 -6.74 5.16
N GLY A 518 15.91 -7.62 5.73
CA GLY A 518 14.84 -7.19 6.65
C GLY A 518 15.35 -6.94 8.08
N TYR A 519 14.56 -6.24 8.90
CA TYR A 519 14.76 -6.24 10.34
C TYR A 519 14.53 -7.65 10.89
N ALA A 520 15.59 -8.27 11.43
CA ALA A 520 15.59 -9.65 11.92
C ALA A 520 15.38 -9.77 13.44
N GLY A 521 15.15 -8.65 14.14
CA GLY A 521 14.84 -8.66 15.57
C GLY A 521 13.36 -9.01 15.86
N PRO A 522 13.02 -9.26 17.14
CA PRO A 522 11.63 -9.51 17.55
C PRO A 522 10.77 -8.25 17.38
N ASP A 523 9.49 -8.42 17.06
CA ASP A 523 8.53 -7.31 16.95
C ASP A 523 8.33 -6.55 18.27
N THR A 524 8.62 -7.18 19.43
CA THR A 524 8.53 -6.55 20.76
C THR A 524 9.76 -6.80 21.65
N SER A 525 10.06 -5.81 22.50
CA SER A 525 11.13 -5.88 23.50
C SER A 525 10.96 -7.08 24.43
N ALA A 526 12.07 -7.63 24.92
CA ALA A 526 12.07 -8.75 25.87
C ALA A 526 11.45 -8.42 27.24
N GLN A 527 11.20 -7.14 27.51
CA GLN A 527 10.51 -6.65 28.71
C GLN A 527 8.98 -6.58 28.54
N LEU A 528 8.49 -6.66 27.30
CA LEU A 528 7.06 -6.59 26.97
C LEU A 528 6.48 -7.98 26.66
N PHE A 529 5.16 -8.07 26.71
CA PHE A 529 4.39 -9.22 26.26
C PHE A 529 4.77 -9.61 24.82
N ARG A 530 4.80 -10.93 24.58
CA ARG A 530 5.11 -11.54 23.29
C ARG A 530 3.91 -12.41 22.86
N PRO A 531 3.06 -11.92 21.94
CA PRO A 531 1.97 -12.71 21.38
C PRO A 531 2.52 -13.87 20.52
N GLU A 532 1.67 -14.85 20.21
CA GLU A 532 2.02 -15.98 19.34
C GLU A 532 2.49 -15.49 17.95
N ARG A 533 3.47 -16.15 17.33
CA ARG A 533 3.99 -15.73 16.01
C ARG A 533 2.88 -15.78 14.95
N GLY A 534 2.57 -14.62 14.38
CA GLY A 534 1.46 -14.43 13.45
C GLY A 534 0.22 -13.77 14.07
N ALA A 535 0.17 -13.59 15.40
CA ALA A 535 -0.92 -12.92 16.09
C ALA A 535 -0.78 -11.38 16.16
N TYR A 536 0.42 -10.86 15.91
CA TYR A 536 0.75 -9.44 15.80
C TYR A 536 1.53 -9.23 14.51
N ILE A 537 0.96 -8.47 13.56
CA ILE A 537 1.49 -8.33 12.20
C ILE A 537 1.34 -6.91 11.61
N PRO A 538 1.45 -5.79 12.38
CA PRO A 538 1.26 -4.45 11.83
C PRO A 538 2.32 -4.09 10.76
N PHE A 539 3.45 -4.80 10.77
CA PHE A 539 4.54 -4.70 9.80
C PHE A 539 4.65 -5.91 8.86
N SER A 540 3.67 -6.82 8.81
CA SER A 540 3.75 -8.17 8.20
C SER A 540 4.85 -9.07 8.80
N ASP A 541 4.72 -10.38 8.62
CA ASP A 541 5.77 -11.39 8.86
C ASP A 541 6.38 -11.89 7.52
N GLY A 542 7.46 -12.68 7.60
CA GLY A 542 8.14 -13.36 6.50
C GLY A 542 9.04 -12.46 5.64
N PRO A 543 9.55 -12.96 4.49
CA PRO A 543 10.47 -12.21 3.61
C PRO A 543 9.90 -10.91 3.03
N ARG A 544 8.57 -10.73 3.08
CA ARG A 544 7.84 -9.53 2.64
C ARG A 544 7.56 -8.51 3.78
N SER A 545 8.08 -8.74 4.99
CA SER A 545 7.98 -7.84 6.14
C SER A 545 8.41 -6.40 5.82
N CYS A 546 7.81 -5.42 6.49
CA CYS A 546 8.06 -4.00 6.26
C CYS A 546 9.54 -3.66 6.46
N LEU A 547 10.15 -3.12 5.40
CA LEU A 547 11.57 -2.78 5.40
C LEU A 547 11.85 -1.59 6.34
N GLY A 548 10.92 -0.62 6.40
CA GLY A 548 10.96 0.53 7.30
C GLY A 548 10.58 0.25 8.75
N ARG A 549 10.31 -1.00 9.17
CA ARG A 549 9.84 -1.35 10.53
C ARG A 549 10.62 -0.63 11.64
N ARG A 550 11.94 -0.77 11.62
CA ARG A 550 12.84 -0.19 12.64
C ARG A 550 12.83 1.34 12.61
N ILE A 551 12.76 1.93 11.42
CA ILE A 551 12.74 3.38 11.21
C ILE A 551 11.44 3.99 11.77
N ALA A 552 10.29 3.45 11.37
CA ALA A 552 8.99 3.91 11.87
C ALA A 552 8.87 3.74 13.40
N GLN A 553 9.36 2.63 13.96
CA GLN A 553 9.42 2.45 15.41
C GLN A 553 10.24 3.55 16.10
N VAL A 554 11.46 3.82 15.61
CA VAL A 554 12.38 4.82 16.15
C VAL A 554 11.82 6.24 16.04
N GLU A 555 11.25 6.58 14.89
CA GLU A 555 10.59 7.86 14.60
C GLU A 555 9.46 8.14 15.60
N ILE A 556 8.52 7.20 15.74
CA ILE A 556 7.37 7.29 16.65
C ILE A 556 7.84 7.52 18.09
N ILE A 557 8.73 6.67 18.62
CA ILE A 557 9.10 6.78 20.03
C ILE A 557 10.00 7.99 20.34
N ALA A 558 10.79 8.47 19.36
CA ALA A 558 11.55 9.70 19.51
C ALA A 558 10.63 10.94 19.59
N ALA A 559 9.67 11.05 18.67
CA ALA A 559 8.71 12.15 18.65
C ALA A 559 7.82 12.17 19.92
N LEU A 560 7.31 11.02 20.35
CA LEU A 560 6.54 10.89 21.59
C LEU A 560 7.37 11.21 22.83
N ALA A 561 8.65 10.82 22.86
CA ALA A 561 9.54 11.16 23.97
C ALA A 561 9.80 12.67 24.07
N VAL A 562 10.02 13.36 22.95
CA VAL A 562 10.15 14.83 22.94
C VAL A 562 8.87 15.51 23.44
N LEU A 563 7.70 15.09 22.95
CA LEU A 563 6.43 15.72 23.29
C LEU A 563 6.09 15.53 24.79
N PHE A 564 6.00 14.28 25.26
CA PHE A 564 5.46 14.01 26.60
C PHE A 564 6.45 14.24 27.74
N ARG A 565 7.74 14.44 27.46
CA ARG A 565 8.77 14.82 28.46
C ARG A 565 8.47 16.17 29.16
N ASP A 566 7.91 17.13 28.42
CA ASP A 566 7.72 18.51 28.89
C ASP A 566 6.26 18.99 28.80
N TYR A 567 5.40 18.29 28.05
CA TYR A 567 4.01 18.68 27.77
C TYR A 567 3.01 17.54 28.05
N SER A 568 1.74 17.93 28.22
CA SER A 568 0.58 17.03 28.22
C SER A 568 -0.36 17.42 27.09
N LEU A 569 -0.88 16.41 26.38
CA LEU A 569 -1.90 16.59 25.35
C LEU A 569 -3.27 16.31 25.96
N GLU A 570 -4.19 17.26 25.83
CA GLU A 570 -5.56 17.17 26.33
C GLU A 570 -6.55 17.24 25.16
N LEU A 571 -7.74 16.64 25.31
CA LEU A 571 -8.83 16.86 24.35
C LEU A 571 -9.39 18.27 24.56
N ALA A 572 -9.62 19.00 23.48
CA ALA A 572 -10.27 20.29 23.57
C ALA A 572 -11.76 20.12 23.96
N VAL A 573 -12.27 21.06 24.76
CA VAL A 573 -13.61 20.99 25.36
C VAL A 573 -14.47 22.22 25.06
N ASP A 574 -14.01 23.06 24.13
CA ASP A 574 -14.57 24.38 23.79
C ASP A 574 -16.04 24.32 23.32
N GLU A 575 -16.47 23.16 22.80
CA GLU A 575 -17.87 22.88 22.44
C GLU A 575 -18.82 22.90 23.65
N TRP A 576 -18.31 22.61 24.85
CA TRP A 576 -19.11 22.48 26.08
C TRP A 576 -18.76 23.50 27.17
N ALA A 577 -17.54 24.04 27.19
CA ALA A 577 -17.10 25.06 28.15
C ALA A 577 -15.84 25.79 27.65
N SER A 578 -15.75 27.10 27.89
CA SER A 578 -14.53 27.86 27.60
C SER A 578 -13.40 27.54 28.59
N HIS A 579 -12.14 27.83 28.21
CA HIS A 579 -10.97 27.59 29.07
C HIS A 579 -11.13 28.18 30.49
N GLU A 580 -11.60 29.42 30.60
CA GLU A 580 -11.90 30.08 31.89
C GLU A 580 -12.93 29.30 32.73
N GLN A 581 -14.00 28.82 32.09
CA GLN A 581 -15.02 28.01 32.77
C GLN A 581 -14.43 26.66 33.24
N VAL A 582 -13.61 26.02 32.40
CA VAL A 582 -12.94 24.75 32.71
C VAL A 582 -11.97 24.89 33.87
N GLU A 583 -11.23 26.00 33.96
CA GLU A 583 -10.34 26.28 35.11
C GLU A 583 -11.13 26.48 36.41
N LEU A 584 -12.26 27.19 36.36
CA LEU A 584 -13.15 27.43 37.49
C LEU A 584 -14.00 26.20 37.90
N MET A 585 -14.17 25.21 37.03
CA MET A 585 -14.96 24.00 37.32
C MET A 585 -14.37 23.14 38.44
N ASP A 586 -15.25 22.62 39.29
CA ASP A 586 -14.90 21.58 40.26
C ASP A 586 -14.43 20.28 39.55
N ARG A 587 -13.78 19.39 40.32
CA ARG A 587 -13.21 18.14 39.78
C ARG A 587 -14.26 17.18 39.22
N LYS A 588 -15.52 17.22 39.67
CA LYS A 588 -16.62 16.40 39.15
C LYS A 588 -17.12 16.96 37.81
N THR A 589 -17.51 18.23 37.76
CA THR A 589 -18.02 18.88 36.54
C THR A 589 -16.98 18.83 35.41
N ARG A 590 -15.70 19.09 35.74
CA ARG A 590 -14.59 18.99 34.77
C ARG A 590 -14.45 17.58 34.18
N ARG A 591 -14.61 16.52 34.99
CA ARG A 591 -14.62 15.13 34.49
C ARG A 591 -15.80 14.85 33.56
N GLU A 592 -16.98 15.37 33.88
CA GLU A 592 -18.19 15.18 33.07
C GLU A 592 -18.09 15.87 31.70
N VAL A 593 -17.42 17.02 31.64
CA VAL A 593 -17.10 17.71 30.37
C VAL A 593 -16.10 16.92 29.54
N TYR A 594 -14.94 16.53 30.10
CA TYR A 594 -13.95 15.74 29.36
C TYR A 594 -14.48 14.35 28.96
N ALA A 595 -15.40 13.76 29.72
CA ALA A 595 -16.04 12.49 29.34
C ALA A 595 -16.86 12.61 28.05
N LYS A 596 -17.49 13.76 27.77
CA LYS A 596 -18.15 14.03 26.48
C LYS A 596 -17.14 14.10 25.33
N ALA A 597 -16.04 14.85 25.53
CA ALA A 597 -14.95 14.94 24.56
C ALA A 597 -14.37 13.55 24.21
N GLN A 598 -14.18 12.70 25.22
CA GLN A 598 -13.70 11.34 25.03
C GLN A 598 -14.72 10.44 24.30
N ALA A 599 -16.02 10.60 24.56
CA ALA A 599 -17.05 9.86 23.83
C ALA A 599 -17.05 10.21 22.34
N VAL A 600 -17.06 11.51 22.02
CA VAL A 600 -16.98 12.02 20.63
C VAL A 600 -15.68 11.59 19.95
N SER A 601 -14.54 11.66 20.66
CA SER A 601 -13.25 11.21 20.11
C SER A 601 -13.25 9.72 19.77
N ARG A 602 -13.75 8.86 20.66
CA ARG A 602 -13.85 7.40 20.42
C ARG A 602 -14.83 7.06 19.29
N GLU A 603 -15.96 7.75 19.21
CA GLU A 603 -16.91 7.59 18.09
C GLU A 603 -16.25 7.95 16.74
N LYS A 604 -15.54 9.07 16.67
CA LYS A 604 -14.80 9.47 15.46
C LYS A 604 -13.70 8.48 15.08
N LEU A 605 -12.96 7.91 16.06
CA LEU A 605 -11.94 6.88 15.81
C LEU A 605 -12.51 5.59 15.20
N LEU A 606 -13.76 5.22 15.52
CA LEU A 606 -14.48 4.10 14.86
C LEU A 606 -14.91 4.43 13.41
N GLY A 607 -15.03 5.71 13.07
CA GLY A 607 -15.34 6.21 11.72
C GLY A 607 -14.16 6.21 10.73
N ALA A 608 -12.94 5.93 11.19
CA ALA A 608 -11.75 5.84 10.35
C ALA A 608 -11.89 4.74 9.27
N THR A 609 -11.29 4.96 8.09
CA THR A 609 -11.29 3.95 7.01
C THR A 609 -9.95 3.83 6.32
N SER A 610 -9.70 2.66 5.71
CA SER A 610 -8.50 2.36 4.95
C SER A 610 -8.78 2.43 3.45
N VAL A 611 -8.06 3.29 2.72
CA VAL A 611 -8.06 3.33 1.25
C VAL A 611 -6.68 2.95 0.69
N LEU A 612 -5.63 3.58 1.22
CA LEU A 612 -4.24 3.13 1.10
C LEU A 612 -3.70 2.77 2.49
N THR A 613 -3.84 3.72 3.41
CA THR A 613 -3.63 3.57 4.85
C THR A 613 -4.93 3.83 5.62
N LEU A 614 -5.04 3.32 6.86
CA LEU A 614 -6.10 3.66 7.80
C LEU A 614 -5.97 5.12 8.27
N LYS A 615 -6.98 5.95 8.01
CA LYS A 615 -7.03 7.36 8.45
C LYS A 615 -8.45 7.86 8.73
N MET A 616 -8.51 9.04 9.35
CA MET A 616 -9.75 9.81 9.55
C MET A 616 -10.26 10.37 8.20
N ASN A 617 -11.58 10.51 8.06
CA ASN A 617 -12.24 10.92 6.81
C ASN A 617 -12.83 12.33 6.92
N ASP A 618 -12.05 13.38 6.62
CA ASP A 618 -12.43 14.80 6.75
C ASP A 618 -12.91 15.21 8.16
N ASP A 619 -12.67 14.35 9.15
CA ASP A 619 -13.24 14.43 10.50
C ASP A 619 -12.12 14.60 11.54
N HIS A 620 -12.06 15.76 12.19
CA HIS A 620 -10.99 16.13 13.09
C HIS A 620 -11.42 15.99 14.56
N VAL A 621 -10.47 15.61 15.43
CA VAL A 621 -10.61 15.65 16.89
C VAL A 621 -9.73 16.79 17.42
N PRO A 622 -10.31 17.86 17.99
CA PRO A 622 -9.52 19.00 18.47
C PRO A 622 -8.81 18.66 19.79
N VAL A 623 -7.58 19.14 19.93
CA VAL A 623 -6.71 18.91 21.11
C VAL A 623 -6.01 20.19 21.54
N SER A 624 -5.46 20.23 22.76
CA SER A 624 -4.58 21.30 23.23
C SER A 624 -3.33 20.74 23.92
N LEU A 625 -2.25 21.52 23.96
CA LEU A 625 -0.95 21.13 24.50
C LEU A 625 -0.53 22.04 25.65
N ALA A 626 -0.60 21.53 26.88
CA ALA A 626 -0.25 22.27 28.08
C ALA A 626 1.20 21.99 28.52
N ASN A 627 1.98 23.05 28.82
CA ASN A 627 3.35 22.88 29.33
C ASN A 627 3.36 22.42 30.80
N CYS A 628 3.87 21.22 31.07
CA CYS A 628 3.86 20.60 32.40
C CYS A 628 4.92 21.17 33.36
N ARG A 629 5.96 21.85 32.86
CA ARG A 629 7.06 22.40 33.67
C ARG A 629 6.85 23.85 34.09
N LYS A 630 6.29 24.70 33.22
CA LYS A 630 5.99 26.11 33.52
C LYS A 630 4.79 26.27 34.46
N SER A 631 3.67 25.64 34.13
CA SER A 631 2.32 25.94 34.67
C SER A 631 2.06 25.64 36.16
N GLY A 632 3.09 25.34 36.97
CA GLY A 632 2.92 24.93 38.37
C GLY A 632 2.25 23.55 38.56
N ARG A 633 1.63 22.98 37.52
CA ARG A 633 1.03 21.63 37.42
C ARG A 633 2.07 20.49 37.59
N VAL A 634 3.31 20.83 37.93
CA VAL A 634 4.39 19.94 38.39
C VAL A 634 3.94 19.01 39.53
N ASN A 635 3.08 19.47 40.46
CA ASN A 635 2.55 18.62 41.54
C ASN A 635 1.48 17.60 41.07
N THR A 636 0.94 17.73 39.86
CA THR A 636 0.04 16.74 39.23
C THR A 636 0.78 15.76 38.31
N CYS A 637 1.98 16.11 37.84
CA CYS A 637 2.83 15.21 37.05
C CYS A 637 3.83 14.44 37.93
N ARG A 638 4.46 15.10 38.91
CA ARG A 638 5.32 14.44 39.91
C ARG A 638 4.49 13.67 40.94
N VAL A 639 4.32 12.37 40.74
CA VAL A 639 3.81 11.44 41.77
C VAL A 639 4.88 11.17 42.82
N ALA A 640 5.21 12.20 43.62
CA ALA A 640 6.04 12.11 44.82
C ALA A 640 5.18 11.86 46.09
N PHE A 641 4.11 11.08 45.96
CA PHE A 641 3.09 10.90 47.01
C PHE A 641 3.11 9.52 47.70
N TRP A 642 4.27 8.85 47.73
CA TRP A 642 4.51 7.67 48.57
C TRP A 642 5.74 7.92 49.46
N ASN A 643 5.47 8.35 50.71
CA ASN A 643 6.28 8.17 51.94
C ASN A 643 5.87 9.11 53.09
N LYS A 644 5.09 10.19 52.84
CA LYS A 644 4.67 11.12 53.90
C LYS A 644 3.26 10.91 54.47
N ARG A 645 2.40 10.06 53.87
CA ARG A 645 1.02 9.84 54.34
C ARG A 645 0.77 8.48 55.02
N ALA A 646 1.69 7.52 54.93
CA ALA A 646 1.60 6.26 55.67
C ALA A 646 1.75 6.50 57.19
N ASN A 647 2.88 7.07 57.60
CA ASN A 647 3.20 7.40 59.01
C ASN A 647 2.27 8.48 59.62
N ALA A 648 1.36 9.06 58.85
CA ALA A 648 0.33 9.99 59.33
C ALA A 648 -1.00 9.28 59.67
N LEU A 649 -1.28 8.13 59.03
CA LEU A 649 -2.46 7.31 59.29
C LEU A 649 -2.24 6.35 60.47
N GLU A 650 -1.04 5.76 60.60
CA GLU A 650 -0.68 4.98 61.80
C GLU A 650 -0.79 5.84 63.08
N LYS A 651 -0.34 7.10 63.02
CA LYS A 651 -0.44 8.06 64.14
C LYS A 651 -1.82 8.68 64.38
N MET A 652 -2.83 8.33 63.59
CA MET A 652 -4.22 8.73 63.82
C MET A 652 -5.10 7.54 64.27
N ILE A 653 -4.50 6.37 64.50
CA ILE A 653 -5.20 5.14 64.94
C ILE A 653 -4.81 4.76 66.39
N GLU A 654 -3.74 5.35 66.95
CA GLU A 654 -3.30 5.14 68.35
C GLU A 654 -3.86 6.18 69.35
N SER A 655 -4.85 7.00 68.97
CA SER A 655 -5.40 8.05 69.85
C SER A 655 -6.90 8.30 69.71
N ASP A 656 -7.72 7.38 70.24
CA ASP A 656 -8.98 7.69 70.93
C ASP A 656 -9.34 6.48 71.82
N ASP A 657 -9.49 6.69 73.13
CA ASP A 657 -9.63 5.61 74.13
C ASP A 657 -10.75 5.92 75.16
N GLY A 658 -11.51 4.88 75.53
CA GLY A 658 -12.78 4.94 76.29
C GLY A 658 -13.96 5.51 75.50
N GLY A 659 -15.20 5.01 75.58
CA GLY A 659 -15.87 3.93 76.34
C GLY A 659 -17.37 3.95 75.95
N VAL A 660 -18.31 3.11 76.41
CA VAL A 660 -18.42 2.25 77.60
C VAL A 660 -19.44 1.11 77.34
N SER A 661 -19.24 -0.06 77.99
CA SER A 661 -20.22 -1.14 78.30
C SER A 661 -20.91 -1.97 77.19
N ASN A 662 -20.43 -3.21 77.04
CA ASN A 662 -21.17 -4.48 77.17
C ASN A 662 -22.72 -4.50 77.12
N THR A 663 -23.28 -5.48 76.37
CA THR A 663 -24.08 -6.58 76.96
C THR A 663 -24.31 -7.77 76.01
N LEU A 664 -24.56 -8.96 76.60
CA LEU A 664 -25.22 -10.17 76.06
C LEU A 664 -24.78 -10.71 74.65
N TRP A 665 -24.00 -11.79 74.54
CA TRP A 665 -24.29 -13.22 74.83
C TRP A 665 -25.12 -14.01 73.79
N HIS A 666 -24.38 -14.75 72.94
CA HIS A 666 -24.38 -16.23 72.85
C HIS A 666 -25.01 -16.97 71.64
N ARG A 667 -24.37 -18.12 71.34
CA ARG A 667 -24.72 -19.23 70.42
C ARG A 667 -24.58 -18.98 68.90
N GLY A 668 -23.71 -19.70 68.16
CA GLY A 668 -22.56 -20.51 68.60
C GLY A 668 -22.12 -21.63 67.66
N VAL A 669 -21.14 -22.42 68.15
CA VAL A 669 -20.80 -23.80 67.74
C VAL A 669 -20.12 -23.93 66.36
N MET A 670 -18.77 -23.84 66.29
CA MET A 670 -17.78 -24.97 66.31
C MET A 670 -17.48 -25.56 64.91
N THR A 671 -16.33 -26.13 64.51
CA THR A 671 -14.95 -26.40 65.03
C THR A 671 -14.11 -27.00 63.85
N LYS A 672 -12.77 -27.08 63.75
CA LYS A 672 -11.57 -26.59 64.50
C LYS A 672 -10.29 -26.91 63.67
N ARG A 673 -9.26 -26.02 63.73
CA ARG A 673 -7.78 -26.31 63.86
C ARG A 673 -7.05 -27.13 62.76
N THR A 674 -5.71 -27.21 62.61
CA THR A 674 -4.42 -26.52 63.00
C THR A 674 -3.30 -27.18 62.15
N ASN A 675 -2.08 -26.70 61.90
CA ASN A 675 -1.25 -25.53 62.29
C ASN A 675 -0.20 -25.31 61.15
N GLY A 676 0.79 -24.40 61.18
CA GLY A 676 1.15 -23.32 62.11
C GLY A 676 2.63 -22.87 61.96
N ALA A 677 2.85 -21.55 62.00
CA ALA A 677 4.06 -20.80 62.43
C ALA A 677 5.47 -21.06 61.80
N LEU A 678 6.07 -20.01 61.20
CA LEU A 678 7.33 -19.37 61.67
C LEU A 678 7.79 -18.16 60.79
N HIS A 679 8.44 -17.19 61.45
CA HIS A 679 9.21 -16.06 60.89
C HIS A 679 10.71 -16.45 60.78
N PRO A 680 11.65 -15.75 60.06
CA PRO A 680 11.94 -14.32 60.34
C PRO A 680 12.68 -13.43 59.29
N LYS A 681 12.76 -12.12 59.65
CA LYS A 681 13.84 -11.13 59.43
C LYS A 681 14.11 -10.49 58.04
N LEU A 682 14.28 -9.16 58.09
CA LEU A 682 14.99 -8.33 57.12
C LEU A 682 16.46 -8.13 57.55
N GLU A 683 17.32 -7.67 56.62
CA GLU A 683 18.27 -6.61 56.96
C GLU A 683 18.60 -5.72 55.73
N LEU A 684 18.83 -4.43 55.94
CA LEU A 684 19.21 -3.43 54.96
C LEU A 684 20.56 -2.82 55.38
N LYS A 685 21.52 -2.66 54.46
CA LYS A 685 22.73 -1.87 54.71
C LYS A 685 23.00 -0.86 53.60
N ARG A 686 23.21 0.40 54.02
CA ARG A 686 23.67 1.52 53.19
C ARG A 686 25.20 1.48 53.10
N VAL A 687 25.76 2.09 52.06
CA VAL A 687 27.13 2.63 52.07
C VAL A 687 27.08 4.07 51.52
N THR A 688 27.92 4.96 52.06
CA THR A 688 27.93 6.41 51.79
C THR A 688 29.12 6.86 50.95
N TYR A 689 28.97 8.00 50.27
CA TYR A 689 30.03 8.68 49.49
C TYR A 689 31.21 9.15 50.35
N ARG A 690 32.41 9.16 49.74
CA ARG A 690 33.50 10.11 50.01
C ARG A 690 34.36 10.29 48.76
N ASN A 691 34.93 11.49 48.58
CA ASN A 691 35.67 11.90 47.38
C ASN A 691 37.16 11.53 47.44
N ILE A 692 37.81 11.44 46.27
CA ILE A 692 39.09 12.12 45.90
C ILE A 692 39.38 11.89 44.39
N LEU A 693 40.10 12.83 43.77
CA LEU A 693 40.52 12.87 42.35
C LEU A 693 42.05 12.61 42.25
N PRO A 694 42.67 12.58 41.05
CA PRO A 694 42.37 11.77 39.86
C PRO A 694 43.63 11.11 39.24
N HIS A 695 43.54 9.98 38.52
CA HIS A 695 44.30 9.78 37.26
C HIS A 695 43.98 8.47 36.50
N GLN A 696 44.35 8.51 35.21
CA GLN A 696 44.50 7.42 34.24
C GLN A 696 43.24 6.63 33.82
N ARG A 697 43.27 6.17 32.56
CA ARG A 697 42.19 5.48 31.85
C ARG A 697 42.56 4.01 31.71
N ASP A 698 41.70 3.11 32.17
CA ASP A 698 41.70 1.69 31.77
C ASP A 698 40.34 1.34 31.19
N ILE A 699 40.31 1.02 29.89
CA ILE A 699 39.08 0.69 29.17
C ILE A 699 38.83 -0.81 29.30
N LYS A 700 37.91 -1.21 30.18
CA LYS A 700 37.39 -2.58 30.20
C LYS A 700 36.50 -2.85 28.99
N MET A 701 37.09 -3.19 27.86
CA MET A 701 36.37 -3.80 26.74
C MET A 701 36.04 -5.26 27.08
N SER A 702 34.77 -5.64 26.98
CA SER A 702 34.30 -7.02 27.22
C SER A 702 33.38 -7.51 26.11
N ASN A 703 33.97 -7.99 25.02
CA ASN A 703 33.35 -8.90 24.04
C ASN A 703 34.44 -9.47 23.10
N HIS A 704 35.25 -10.39 23.62
CA HIS A 704 36.40 -10.96 22.89
C HIS A 704 35.97 -12.07 21.92
N SER A 705 35.63 -11.69 20.68
CA SER A 705 35.49 -12.64 19.57
C SER A 705 36.43 -12.27 18.43
N TYR A 706 37.58 -12.95 18.41
CA TYR A 706 38.63 -12.80 17.40
C TYR A 706 38.55 -13.87 16.29
N ASN A 707 39.38 -13.75 15.25
CA ASN A 707 39.34 -14.57 14.03
C ASN A 707 39.36 -16.09 14.30
N SER A 708 38.53 -16.84 13.58
CA SER A 708 38.40 -18.30 13.71
C SER A 708 39.71 -19.08 13.47
N TRP A 709 40.61 -18.56 12.63
CA TRP A 709 41.93 -19.17 12.39
C TRP A 709 42.86 -19.00 13.59
N LEU A 710 42.88 -17.82 14.23
CA LEU A 710 43.62 -17.62 15.48
C LEU A 710 42.99 -18.41 16.64
N LYS A 711 41.66 -18.60 16.64
CA LYS A 711 40.98 -19.48 17.61
C LYS A 711 41.36 -20.96 17.45
N SER A 712 41.67 -21.44 16.23
CA SER A 712 42.04 -22.85 16.01
C SER A 712 43.46 -23.20 16.47
N LYS A 713 44.37 -22.22 16.52
CA LYS A 713 45.74 -22.36 17.05
C LYS A 713 45.76 -22.68 18.55
N LYS A 714 46.78 -23.41 19.03
CA LYS A 714 47.03 -23.61 20.47
C LYS A 714 47.68 -22.36 21.08
N LYS A 715 47.69 -22.26 22.42
CA LYS A 715 48.30 -21.11 23.11
C LYS A 715 49.79 -20.92 22.76
N PRO A 716 50.67 -21.95 22.76
CA PRO A 716 52.07 -21.78 22.36
C PRO A 716 52.21 -21.26 20.92
N GLU A 717 51.48 -21.86 19.98
CA GLU A 717 51.47 -21.47 18.55
C GLU A 717 51.03 -20.00 18.31
N LEU A 718 50.34 -19.37 19.27
CA LEU A 718 50.01 -17.94 19.25
C LEU A 718 51.10 -17.06 19.88
N PHE A 719 51.88 -17.58 20.83
CA PHE A 719 53.08 -16.92 21.36
C PHE A 719 54.20 -16.92 20.32
N ASP A 720 54.47 -18.08 19.72
CA ASP A 720 55.47 -18.24 18.65
C ASP A 720 55.17 -17.26 17.50
N LEU A 721 53.90 -17.17 17.08
CA LEU A 721 53.44 -16.24 16.05
C LEU A 721 53.53 -14.77 16.49
N ALA A 722 53.27 -14.44 17.76
CA ALA A 722 53.39 -13.08 18.28
C ALA A 722 54.84 -12.60 18.29
N GLU A 723 55.78 -13.46 18.67
CA GLU A 723 57.22 -13.18 18.63
C GLU A 723 57.71 -13.01 17.18
N GLN A 724 57.31 -13.92 16.28
CA GLN A 724 57.67 -13.89 14.86
C GLN A 724 57.20 -12.62 14.12
N ILE A 725 56.01 -12.08 14.43
CA ILE A 725 55.51 -10.85 13.80
C ILE A 725 55.95 -9.56 14.52
N GLY A 726 56.67 -9.66 15.64
CA GLY A 726 57.15 -8.52 16.42
C GLY A 726 56.07 -7.81 17.23
N LEU A 727 55.14 -8.55 17.84
CA LEU A 727 54.18 -8.00 18.80
C LEU A 727 54.86 -7.81 20.17
N GLU A 728 55.20 -6.57 20.50
CA GLU A 728 55.76 -6.18 21.80
C GLU A 728 54.82 -6.57 22.97
N ASP A 729 55.41 -6.88 24.13
CA ASP A 729 54.73 -7.36 25.34
C ASP A 729 53.81 -8.59 25.17
N SER A 730 54.06 -9.46 24.18
CA SER A 730 53.37 -10.76 24.03
C SER A 730 53.35 -11.58 25.35
N ALA A 731 54.43 -11.52 26.13
CA ALA A 731 54.59 -12.12 27.46
C ALA A 731 53.56 -11.67 28.52
N ALA A 732 52.94 -10.50 28.36
CA ALA A 732 51.94 -9.98 29.31
C ALA A 732 50.59 -10.71 29.23
N TYR A 733 50.24 -11.30 28.08
CA TYR A 733 48.92 -11.86 27.81
C TYR A 733 48.74 -13.26 28.43
N LYS A 734 48.33 -13.29 29.70
CA LYS A 734 48.21 -14.54 30.47
C LYS A 734 47.12 -15.50 29.96
N LYS A 735 46.07 -15.02 29.26
CA LYS A 735 45.03 -15.87 28.65
C LYS A 735 45.22 -16.04 27.13
N LYS A 736 44.71 -17.14 26.59
CA LYS A 736 44.72 -17.40 25.13
C LYS A 736 43.90 -16.35 24.37
N ASP A 737 42.70 -16.04 24.86
CA ASP A 737 41.75 -15.19 24.14
C ASP A 737 42.20 -13.73 24.11
N ASP A 738 42.72 -13.23 25.25
CA ASP A 738 43.32 -11.90 25.36
C ASP A 738 44.47 -11.70 24.33
N LEU A 739 45.39 -12.68 24.22
CA LEU A 739 46.46 -12.68 23.21
C LEU A 739 45.91 -12.80 21.78
N GLY A 740 44.90 -13.66 21.58
CA GLY A 740 44.27 -13.88 20.29
C GLY A 740 43.59 -12.63 19.73
N VAL A 741 43.02 -11.79 20.61
CA VAL A 741 42.47 -10.47 20.25
C VAL A 741 43.58 -9.47 19.92
N ALA A 742 44.64 -9.41 20.72
CA ALA A 742 45.79 -8.54 20.44
C ALA A 742 46.43 -8.85 19.06
N LEU A 743 46.60 -10.14 18.74
CA LEU A 743 47.05 -10.61 17.44
C LEU A 743 46.10 -10.23 16.29
N ASP A 744 44.78 -10.37 16.47
CA ASP A 744 43.79 -10.06 15.43
C ASP A 744 43.72 -8.56 15.12
N SER A 745 43.88 -7.70 16.14
CA SER A 745 44.05 -6.25 15.97
C SER A 745 45.38 -5.89 15.31
N TYR A 746 46.50 -6.42 15.78
CA TYR A 746 47.82 -6.11 15.22
C TYR A 746 47.94 -6.54 13.74
N LEU A 747 47.38 -7.70 13.38
CA LEU A 747 47.29 -8.19 12.00
C LEU A 747 46.22 -7.46 11.17
N ALA A 748 45.25 -6.78 11.80
CA ALA A 748 44.35 -5.84 11.12
C ALA A 748 45.09 -4.56 10.70
N GLU A 749 45.79 -3.95 11.65
CA GLU A 749 46.43 -2.65 11.48
C GLU A 749 47.66 -2.74 10.56
N ASN A 750 48.40 -3.84 10.62
CA ASN A 750 49.57 -4.10 9.78
C ASN A 750 49.26 -4.95 8.53
N SER A 751 47.99 -5.04 8.10
CA SER A 751 47.58 -5.99 7.06
C SER A 751 48.32 -5.85 5.73
N SER A 752 48.77 -4.64 5.36
CA SER A 752 49.55 -4.38 4.15
C SER A 752 50.98 -4.94 4.20
N ARG A 753 51.57 -5.07 5.39
CA ARG A 753 52.92 -5.62 5.62
C ARG A 753 52.95 -7.14 5.56
N PHE A 754 51.88 -7.78 6.06
CA PHE A 754 51.81 -9.24 6.23
C PHE A 754 50.97 -9.96 5.16
N LEU A 755 50.35 -9.25 4.21
CA LEU A 755 49.47 -9.85 3.19
C LEU A 755 50.15 -10.90 2.30
N THR A 756 51.46 -10.78 2.10
CA THR A 756 52.30 -11.67 1.27
C THR A 756 52.97 -12.79 2.05
N ASP A 757 52.76 -12.86 3.36
CA ASP A 757 53.35 -13.89 4.22
C ASP A 757 52.63 -15.24 4.03
N PRO A 758 53.36 -16.33 3.70
CA PRO A 758 52.74 -17.63 3.42
C PRO A 758 52.16 -18.32 4.67
N GLU A 759 52.65 -18.03 5.87
CA GLU A 759 52.15 -18.64 7.11
C GLU A 759 50.88 -17.93 7.61
N LEU A 760 50.80 -16.62 7.41
CA LEU A 760 49.61 -15.81 7.67
C LEU A 760 48.55 -15.87 6.55
N ALA A 761 48.84 -16.51 5.42
CA ALA A 761 47.87 -16.71 4.34
C ALA A 761 46.58 -17.39 4.82
N GLY A 762 46.64 -18.29 5.81
CA GLY A 762 45.46 -18.91 6.42
C GLY A 762 44.58 -17.91 7.19
N TYR A 763 45.20 -16.97 7.90
CA TYR A 763 44.51 -15.88 8.60
C TYR A 763 43.80 -14.95 7.62
N PHE A 764 44.50 -14.45 6.61
CA PHE A 764 43.92 -13.53 5.62
C PHE A 764 42.83 -14.18 4.77
N ASN A 765 42.94 -15.48 4.44
CA ASN A 765 41.87 -16.23 3.77
C ASN A 765 40.65 -16.52 4.67
N SER A 766 40.84 -16.63 5.98
CA SER A 766 39.71 -16.69 6.93
C SER A 766 39.00 -15.33 7.01
N ARG A 767 39.79 -14.25 7.11
CA ARG A 767 39.32 -12.86 7.19
C ARG A 767 38.57 -12.42 5.91
N SER A 768 39.06 -12.76 4.72
CA SER A 768 38.39 -12.42 3.46
C SER A 768 37.08 -13.17 3.26
N LYS A 769 36.97 -14.41 3.75
CA LYS A 769 35.69 -15.16 3.80
C LYS A 769 34.70 -14.52 4.77
N ALA A 770 35.14 -14.10 5.94
CA ALA A 770 34.30 -13.41 6.93
C ALA A 770 33.80 -12.03 6.45
N LEU A 771 34.54 -11.37 5.55
CA LEU A 771 34.17 -10.09 4.93
C LEU A 771 33.29 -10.20 3.67
N GLY A 772 33.05 -11.43 3.16
CA GLY A 772 32.28 -11.67 1.94
C GLY A 772 33.09 -11.36 0.67
N SER A 773 33.49 -12.39 -0.07
CA SER A 773 34.43 -12.25 -1.19
C SER A 773 33.87 -11.43 -2.36
N PRO A 774 34.58 -10.39 -2.84
CA PRO A 774 34.46 -9.88 -4.19
C PRO A 774 34.96 -10.92 -5.23
N VAL A 775 34.87 -10.55 -6.52
CA VAL A 775 35.19 -11.43 -7.66
C VAL A 775 36.65 -11.93 -7.64
N LYS A 776 36.81 -13.23 -7.93
CA LYS A 776 38.09 -13.92 -8.09
C LYS A 776 38.94 -13.27 -9.21
N ARG A 777 40.09 -12.69 -8.87
CA ARG A 777 41.17 -12.38 -9.82
C ARG A 777 42.20 -13.51 -9.79
N GLU A 778 42.55 -14.04 -10.97
CA GLU A 778 43.65 -14.98 -11.12
C GLU A 778 44.92 -14.21 -11.53
N VAL A 779 46.08 -14.68 -11.06
CA VAL A 779 47.38 -14.03 -11.28
C VAL A 779 48.07 -14.72 -12.46
N ILE A 780 48.40 -13.95 -13.50
CA ILE A 780 49.22 -14.41 -14.61
C ILE A 780 50.68 -14.54 -14.14
N ARG A 781 51.34 -15.63 -14.51
CA ARG A 781 52.80 -15.76 -14.55
C ARG A 781 53.18 -16.35 -15.91
N ASP A 782 54.06 -15.68 -16.63
CA ASP A 782 54.64 -16.18 -17.86
C ASP A 782 55.85 -17.08 -17.57
N ASP A 783 55.96 -18.20 -18.29
CA ASP A 783 57.21 -18.67 -18.91
C ASP A 783 56.90 -19.81 -19.93
N PRO A 784 57.81 -20.16 -20.88
CA PRO A 784 57.43 -20.70 -22.19
C PRO A 784 57.65 -22.22 -22.42
N GLU A 785 57.34 -22.65 -23.66
CA GLU A 785 57.53 -23.98 -24.28
C GLU A 785 56.70 -25.15 -23.70
N LYS A 786 55.73 -25.78 -24.42
CA LYS A 786 55.90 -26.37 -25.76
C LYS A 786 54.58 -26.78 -26.46
N SER A 787 54.43 -26.30 -27.71
CA SER A 787 53.90 -27.00 -28.90
C SER A 787 52.59 -27.84 -28.94
N LEU A 788 51.60 -27.30 -29.68
CA LEU A 788 50.80 -27.97 -30.76
C LEU A 788 49.74 -29.05 -30.37
N ARG A 789 48.65 -29.30 -31.12
CA ARG A 789 48.26 -28.95 -32.51
C ARG A 789 46.83 -28.38 -32.69
N VAL A 790 46.78 -27.20 -33.31
CA VAL A 790 45.95 -26.77 -34.47
C VAL A 790 44.85 -27.72 -35.02
N ALA A 791 43.62 -27.19 -35.16
CA ALA A 791 42.85 -27.14 -36.43
C ALA A 791 41.61 -26.19 -36.33
N ARG A 792 41.33 -25.37 -37.37
CA ARG A 792 40.12 -24.51 -37.47
C ARG A 792 39.88 -24.06 -38.93
N ARG A 793 38.62 -23.68 -39.27
CA ARG A 793 38.14 -23.07 -40.55
C ARG A 793 38.05 -24.06 -41.75
N ARG A 794 37.25 -23.81 -42.80
CA ARG A 794 36.61 -22.54 -43.28
C ARG A 794 35.33 -22.74 -44.15
N THR A 795 34.40 -21.76 -44.09
CA THR A 795 33.47 -21.25 -45.16
C THR A 795 32.41 -22.13 -45.88
N THR A 796 31.16 -21.60 -45.91
CA THR A 796 30.16 -21.44 -47.02
C THR A 796 30.06 -22.48 -48.16
N THR A 797 28.89 -22.79 -48.76
CA THR A 797 27.82 -21.87 -49.27
C THR A 797 26.44 -22.57 -49.42
N LYS A 798 25.44 -21.94 -50.06
CA LYS A 798 24.03 -22.39 -50.20
C LYS A 798 23.76 -23.45 -51.30
N LEU A 799 22.58 -24.09 -51.17
CA LEU A 799 21.51 -24.28 -52.18
C LEU A 799 21.22 -25.74 -52.64
N SER A 800 19.92 -26.00 -52.90
CA SER A 800 19.30 -27.15 -53.62
C SER A 800 19.50 -28.57 -53.04
N GLU A 801 18.57 -29.52 -53.16
CA GLU A 801 17.14 -29.48 -53.56
C GLU A 801 16.41 -30.74 -53.04
N ASP A 802 15.09 -30.62 -52.82
CA ASP A 802 14.02 -31.62 -53.01
C ASP A 802 13.92 -33.02 -52.33
N LEU A 803 12.64 -33.35 -52.09
CA LEU A 803 11.96 -34.67 -52.02
C LEU A 803 12.11 -35.60 -50.78
N THR A 804 11.10 -35.49 -49.91
CA THR A 804 10.44 -36.56 -49.11
C THR A 804 9.70 -37.59 -50.00
N PRO A 805 9.10 -38.70 -49.50
CA PRO A 805 8.90 -39.19 -48.11
C PRO A 805 9.63 -40.56 -47.88
N GLU A 806 9.14 -41.72 -47.39
CA GLU A 806 7.83 -42.23 -46.89
C GLU A 806 7.99 -43.57 -46.10
N SER A 807 6.98 -43.95 -45.29
CA SER A 807 6.76 -45.25 -44.59
C SER A 807 7.79 -45.71 -43.52
N ASP A 808 7.41 -46.01 -42.27
CA ASP A 808 6.71 -47.20 -41.69
C ASP A 808 7.65 -48.44 -41.55
N ASP A 809 7.57 -49.34 -40.55
CA ASP A 809 6.64 -49.53 -39.43
C ASP A 809 7.35 -50.18 -38.19
N ALA A 810 6.61 -50.59 -37.15
CA ALA A 810 7.07 -51.23 -35.90
C ALA A 810 7.26 -52.79 -36.03
N PRO A 811 7.38 -53.65 -34.97
CA PRO A 811 7.48 -53.43 -33.51
C PRO A 811 8.52 -54.31 -32.74
N SER A 812 8.41 -54.29 -31.40
CA SER A 812 9.11 -55.05 -30.32
C SER A 812 8.68 -56.54 -30.18
N PRO A 813 8.97 -57.31 -29.07
CA PRO A 813 10.07 -57.35 -28.07
C PRO A 813 10.63 -58.79 -27.80
N GLN A 814 11.56 -59.00 -26.84
CA GLN A 814 11.48 -60.04 -25.77
C GLN A 814 12.60 -59.90 -24.70
N ALA A 815 12.62 -60.75 -23.65
CA ALA A 815 13.27 -60.46 -22.36
C ALA A 815 13.86 -61.69 -21.62
N THR A 816 14.34 -61.49 -20.37
CA THR A 816 14.88 -62.46 -19.37
C THR A 816 16.34 -62.93 -19.59
N SER A 817 17.15 -63.30 -18.59
CA SER A 817 17.16 -63.02 -17.13
C SER A 817 18.50 -63.47 -16.51
N THR A 818 19.05 -62.76 -15.51
CA THR A 818 19.61 -63.24 -14.22
C THR A 818 20.35 -62.11 -13.47
N ALA A 819 20.70 -62.30 -12.19
CA ALA A 819 21.04 -61.21 -11.26
C ALA A 819 22.45 -61.30 -10.63
N LEU A 820 22.96 -60.15 -10.16
CA LEU A 820 24.04 -60.01 -9.17
C LEU A 820 23.90 -58.68 -8.39
N VAL A 821 24.66 -58.52 -7.30
CA VAL A 821 24.37 -57.66 -6.13
C VAL A 821 25.69 -57.06 -5.60
N GLU A 822 25.84 -55.80 -5.16
CA GLU A 822 24.90 -54.67 -4.96
C GLU A 822 25.59 -53.30 -5.19
N THR A 823 24.83 -52.19 -5.21
CA THR A 823 25.06 -50.91 -4.46
C THR A 823 24.05 -49.82 -4.87
N PRO A 824 23.43 -49.05 -3.94
CA PRO A 824 22.38 -48.08 -4.26
C PRO A 824 22.90 -46.71 -4.78
N GLY A 825 23.81 -46.72 -5.75
CA GLY A 825 24.57 -45.54 -6.18
C GLY A 825 23.94 -44.63 -7.25
N ARG A 826 22.61 -44.66 -7.50
CA ARG A 826 22.04 -43.96 -8.68
C ARG A 826 20.65 -43.29 -8.58
N ALA A 827 20.06 -43.18 -7.39
CA ALA A 827 18.79 -42.46 -7.24
C ALA A 827 18.92 -40.92 -7.35
N LEU A 828 20.02 -40.35 -6.85
CA LEU A 828 20.19 -38.89 -6.72
C LEU A 828 20.33 -38.14 -8.06
N SER A 829 20.90 -38.76 -9.10
CA SER A 829 21.12 -38.08 -10.39
C SER A 829 19.83 -37.80 -11.17
N GLN A 830 18.80 -38.64 -11.02
CA GLN A 830 17.49 -38.41 -11.66
C GLN A 830 16.63 -37.40 -10.88
N VAL A 831 16.84 -37.24 -9.57
CA VAL A 831 16.21 -36.17 -8.78
C VAL A 831 16.87 -34.82 -9.10
N ALA A 832 18.20 -34.78 -9.20
CA ALA A 832 18.93 -33.56 -9.57
C ALA A 832 18.49 -32.99 -10.94
N ALA A 833 18.15 -33.85 -11.91
CA ALA A 833 17.64 -33.46 -13.22
C ALA A 833 16.20 -32.86 -13.21
N ARG A 834 15.50 -32.88 -12.07
CA ARG A 834 14.16 -32.28 -11.90
C ARG A 834 14.14 -31.01 -11.04
N ILE A 835 15.29 -30.59 -10.51
CA ILE A 835 15.42 -29.31 -9.81
C ILE A 835 15.72 -28.24 -10.87
N PRO A 836 14.84 -27.24 -11.09
CA PRO A 836 15.17 -26.13 -11.97
C PRO A 836 16.33 -25.34 -11.35
N LEU A 837 17.49 -25.36 -12.02
CA LEU A 837 18.65 -24.56 -11.62
C LEU A 837 18.25 -23.07 -11.61
N PRO A 838 18.79 -22.27 -10.67
CA PRO A 838 18.55 -20.84 -10.66
C PRO A 838 19.06 -20.23 -11.97
N ALA A 839 18.16 -19.58 -12.71
CA ALA A 839 18.44 -18.95 -13.99
C ALA A 839 19.70 -18.06 -13.88
N THR A 840 20.67 -18.24 -14.78
CA THR A 840 21.90 -17.45 -14.75
C THR A 840 21.59 -15.97 -15.04
N PRO A 841 22.48 -15.02 -14.70
CA PRO A 841 22.29 -13.62 -15.09
C PRO A 841 22.13 -13.41 -16.60
N ALA A 842 22.61 -14.33 -17.44
CA ALA A 842 22.37 -14.33 -18.88
C ALA A 842 20.95 -14.81 -19.23
N ASP A 843 20.45 -15.88 -18.58
CA ASP A 843 19.08 -16.38 -18.76
C ASP A 843 18.04 -15.38 -18.25
N VAL A 844 18.32 -14.68 -17.14
CA VAL A 844 17.46 -13.61 -16.61
C VAL A 844 17.44 -12.42 -17.58
N ALA A 845 18.59 -12.00 -18.12
CA ALA A 845 18.63 -10.95 -19.14
C ALA A 845 17.87 -11.37 -20.41
N LEU A 846 18.04 -12.61 -20.88
CA LEU A 846 17.28 -13.16 -22.01
C LEU A 846 15.78 -13.30 -21.72
N ALA A 847 15.38 -13.58 -20.48
CA ALA A 847 13.99 -13.61 -20.07
C ALA A 847 13.38 -12.20 -20.03
N VAL A 848 14.15 -11.19 -19.57
CA VAL A 848 13.75 -9.78 -19.63
C VAL A 848 13.63 -9.33 -21.09
N ASP A 849 14.64 -9.52 -21.93
CA ASP A 849 14.56 -9.19 -23.37
C ASP A 849 13.39 -9.88 -24.06
N ARG A 850 13.18 -11.19 -23.81
CA ARG A 850 12.01 -11.93 -24.33
C ARG A 850 10.70 -11.38 -23.81
N SER A 851 10.62 -10.93 -22.55
CA SER A 851 9.42 -10.31 -21.98
C SER A 851 9.15 -8.93 -22.58
N THR A 852 10.18 -8.10 -22.78
CA THR A 852 10.08 -6.78 -23.41
C THR A 852 9.70 -6.90 -24.88
N ILE A 853 10.29 -7.87 -25.60
CA ILE A 853 9.91 -8.20 -26.98
C ILE A 853 8.49 -8.76 -27.03
N ALA A 854 8.09 -9.68 -26.14
CA ALA A 854 6.74 -10.23 -26.11
C ALA A 854 5.68 -9.20 -25.68
N VAL A 855 6.00 -8.24 -24.80
CA VAL A 855 5.13 -7.11 -24.45
C VAL A 855 5.04 -6.13 -25.61
N ARG A 856 6.15 -5.79 -26.27
CA ARG A 856 6.12 -4.93 -27.48
C ARG A 856 5.37 -5.59 -28.64
N GLN A 857 5.54 -6.89 -28.83
CA GLN A 857 4.78 -7.68 -29.81
C GLN A 857 3.32 -7.80 -29.41
N ARG A 858 2.96 -7.95 -28.14
CA ARG A 858 1.56 -7.89 -27.67
C ARG A 858 0.95 -6.51 -27.72
N VAL A 859 1.73 -5.43 -27.60
CA VAL A 859 1.20 -4.06 -27.75
C VAL A 859 1.03 -3.73 -29.23
N SER A 860 1.93 -4.17 -30.12
CA SER A 860 1.71 -4.10 -31.58
C SER A 860 0.54 -4.98 -32.00
N SER A 861 0.50 -6.24 -31.54
CA SER A 861 -0.61 -7.14 -31.85
C SER A 861 -1.91 -6.62 -31.28
N LEU A 862 -1.99 -6.17 -30.02
CA LEU A 862 -3.23 -5.59 -29.49
C LEU A 862 -3.61 -4.28 -30.20
N TYR A 863 -2.66 -3.51 -30.74
CA TYR A 863 -2.98 -2.32 -31.55
C TYR A 863 -3.55 -2.74 -32.93
N GLU A 864 -2.97 -3.75 -33.57
CA GLU A 864 -3.41 -4.33 -34.84
C GLU A 864 -4.74 -5.12 -34.69
N GLU A 865 -4.84 -6.01 -33.71
CA GLU A 865 -6.01 -6.82 -33.30
C GLU A 865 -7.15 -5.98 -32.71
N SER A 866 -6.87 -4.81 -32.11
CA SER A 866 -7.93 -3.85 -31.76
C SER A 866 -8.60 -3.26 -33.00
N GLY A 867 -7.93 -3.34 -34.15
CA GLY A 867 -8.37 -2.80 -35.42
C GLY A 867 -8.60 -1.29 -35.38
N ILE A 868 -8.12 -0.51 -34.40
CA ILE A 868 -8.55 0.89 -34.22
C ILE A 868 -8.36 1.74 -35.48
N THR A 869 -7.31 1.49 -36.26
CA THR A 869 -7.11 2.11 -37.58
C THR A 869 -8.15 1.63 -38.60
N GLU A 870 -8.30 0.33 -38.81
CA GLU A 870 -9.27 -0.27 -39.73
C GLU A 870 -10.73 0.10 -39.37
N VAL A 871 -11.07 0.10 -38.08
CA VAL A 871 -12.34 0.54 -37.52
C VAL A 871 -12.52 2.03 -37.72
N SER A 872 -11.49 2.88 -37.58
CA SER A 872 -11.61 4.31 -37.89
C SER A 872 -11.87 4.56 -39.38
N HIS A 873 -11.20 3.83 -40.27
CA HIS A 873 -11.40 3.90 -41.71
C HIS A 873 -12.77 3.35 -42.11
N ALA A 874 -13.14 2.15 -41.65
CA ALA A 874 -14.46 1.56 -41.88
C ALA A 874 -15.60 2.39 -41.28
N THR A 875 -15.39 3.03 -40.12
CA THR A 875 -16.36 3.98 -39.54
C THR A 875 -16.47 5.23 -40.41
N ARG A 876 -15.36 5.79 -40.89
CA ARG A 876 -15.38 6.94 -41.81
C ARG A 876 -16.10 6.59 -43.12
N ASP A 877 -15.79 5.44 -43.70
CA ASP A 877 -16.26 5.04 -45.01
C ASP A 877 -17.74 4.57 -44.96
N THR A 878 -18.19 3.96 -43.84
CA THR A 878 -19.62 3.71 -43.59
C THR A 878 -20.41 4.99 -43.30
N LEU A 879 -19.87 5.93 -42.51
CA LEU A 879 -20.51 7.22 -42.24
C LEU A 879 -20.60 8.12 -43.49
N SER A 880 -19.68 7.98 -44.45
CA SER A 880 -19.71 8.73 -45.72
C SER A 880 -20.67 8.17 -46.79
N THR A 881 -21.36 7.05 -46.54
CA THR A 881 -22.40 6.57 -47.47
C THR A 881 -23.62 7.50 -47.47
N VAL A 882 -24.28 7.64 -48.62
CA VAL A 882 -25.48 8.50 -48.76
C VAL A 882 -26.59 8.10 -47.77
N THR A 883 -26.73 6.80 -47.51
CA THR A 883 -27.65 6.24 -46.51
C THR A 883 -27.30 6.66 -45.08
N SER A 884 -26.02 6.72 -44.72
CA SER A 884 -25.58 7.25 -43.42
C SER A 884 -25.80 8.75 -43.30
N VAL A 885 -25.57 9.54 -44.36
CA VAL A 885 -25.87 10.98 -44.36
C VAL A 885 -27.37 11.25 -44.21
N LEU A 886 -28.22 10.51 -44.95
CA LEU A 886 -29.68 10.50 -44.80
C LEU A 886 -30.13 10.14 -43.38
N PHE A 887 -29.50 9.14 -42.77
CA PHE A 887 -29.75 8.75 -41.39
C PHE A 887 -29.34 9.84 -40.40
N CYS A 888 -28.14 10.41 -40.52
CA CYS A 888 -27.65 11.47 -39.62
C CYS A 888 -28.52 12.73 -39.67
N VAL A 889 -28.96 13.17 -40.84
CA VAL A 889 -29.89 14.31 -40.99
C VAL A 889 -31.25 14.00 -40.35
N SER A 890 -31.81 12.80 -40.59
CA SER A 890 -33.10 12.41 -40.02
C SER A 890 -33.03 12.13 -38.51
N ALA A 891 -31.88 11.69 -38.00
CA ALA A 891 -31.62 11.53 -36.57
C ALA A 891 -31.43 12.88 -35.87
N TRP A 892 -30.85 13.88 -36.56
CA TRP A 892 -30.79 15.26 -36.07
C TRP A 892 -32.18 15.89 -35.96
N GLU A 893 -33.04 15.73 -36.97
CA GLU A 893 -34.45 16.14 -36.89
C GLU A 893 -35.16 15.50 -35.68
N LEU A 894 -35.03 14.17 -35.54
CA LEU A 894 -35.62 13.42 -34.43
C LEU A 894 -35.07 13.85 -33.06
N TRP A 895 -33.78 14.20 -32.97
CA TRP A 895 -33.16 14.67 -31.73
C TRP A 895 -33.71 16.03 -31.27
N ASN A 896 -34.07 16.92 -32.20
CA ASN A 896 -34.73 18.18 -31.87
C ASN A 896 -36.20 17.93 -31.46
N VAL A 897 -36.92 17.12 -32.25
CA VAL A 897 -38.31 16.71 -31.97
C VAL A 897 -38.47 15.99 -30.62
N ARG A 898 -37.45 15.25 -30.14
CA ARG A 898 -37.55 14.47 -28.89
C ARG A 898 -37.93 15.31 -27.67
N ALA A 899 -37.52 16.58 -27.60
CA ALA A 899 -37.74 17.42 -26.42
C ALA A 899 -39.21 17.84 -26.27
N GLU A 900 -39.95 17.92 -27.38
CA GLU A 900 -41.38 18.23 -27.44
C GLU A 900 -42.24 16.98 -27.21
N ILE A 901 -41.81 15.82 -27.70
CA ILE A 901 -42.55 14.56 -27.59
C ILE A 901 -42.27 13.84 -26.25
N LEU A 902 -41.08 14.01 -25.69
CA LEU A 902 -40.63 13.46 -24.39
C LEU A 902 -39.96 14.57 -23.57
N SER A 903 -40.77 15.36 -22.87
CA SER A 903 -40.28 16.34 -21.90
C SER A 903 -39.54 15.64 -20.74
N ASN A 904 -38.47 16.25 -20.24
CA ASN A 904 -37.81 15.74 -19.04
C ASN A 904 -38.57 16.14 -17.77
N THR A 905 -38.71 15.22 -16.82
CA THR A 905 -39.16 15.50 -15.45
C THR A 905 -37.99 15.41 -14.47
N TYR A 906 -38.12 16.01 -13.29
CA TYR A 906 -37.09 15.92 -12.23
C TYR A 906 -37.08 14.52 -11.61
N ALA A 907 -35.88 13.93 -11.48
CA ALA A 907 -35.71 12.60 -10.90
C ALA A 907 -35.18 12.65 -9.46
N PHE A 908 -34.01 13.27 -9.27
CA PHE A 908 -33.33 13.44 -7.98
C PHE A 908 -32.17 14.42 -8.12
N THR A 909 -31.66 14.94 -7.01
CA THR A 909 -30.42 15.73 -6.98
C THR A 909 -29.26 14.81 -6.59
N ILE A 910 -28.17 14.84 -7.38
CA ILE A 910 -26.90 14.26 -6.95
C ILE A 910 -26.26 15.25 -5.96
N PRO A 911 -25.97 14.84 -4.71
CA PRO A 911 -25.39 15.72 -3.71
C PRO A 911 -23.93 16.07 -4.05
N ALA A 912 -23.49 17.25 -3.60
CA ALA A 912 -22.12 17.73 -3.71
C ALA A 912 -21.07 16.69 -3.28
N ILE A 913 -20.08 16.42 -4.15
CA ILE A 913 -18.95 15.55 -3.85
C ILE A 913 -17.77 16.43 -3.46
N ASN A 914 -17.61 16.70 -2.15
CA ASN A 914 -16.57 17.58 -1.59
C ASN A 914 -15.14 17.27 -2.10
N LEU A 915 -14.84 15.98 -2.32
CA LEU A 915 -13.57 15.53 -2.90
C LEU A 915 -13.29 16.18 -4.26
N LEU A 916 -14.29 16.24 -5.14
CA LEU A 916 -14.21 16.85 -6.48
C LEU A 916 -14.54 18.36 -6.46
N GLY A 917 -15.22 18.85 -5.42
CA GLY A 917 -15.66 20.25 -5.31
C GLY A 917 -16.86 20.59 -6.19
N THR A 918 -17.71 19.61 -6.53
CA THR A 918 -18.92 19.84 -7.31
C THR A 918 -20.04 20.41 -6.44
N SER A 919 -20.84 21.34 -6.97
CA SER A 919 -22.13 21.69 -6.39
C SER A 919 -23.13 20.53 -6.52
N ASP A 920 -24.26 20.64 -5.82
CA ASP A 920 -25.44 19.82 -6.07
C ASP A 920 -25.87 19.90 -7.56
N TYR A 921 -26.27 18.77 -8.14
CA TYR A 921 -26.68 18.68 -9.54
C TYR A 921 -28.07 18.04 -9.69
N PRO A 922 -29.11 18.80 -10.09
CA PRO A 922 -30.45 18.25 -10.31
C PRO A 922 -30.49 17.41 -11.60
N VAL A 923 -30.77 16.12 -11.47
CA VAL A 923 -30.90 15.18 -12.59
C VAL A 923 -32.34 15.19 -13.08
N TYR A 924 -32.52 15.46 -14.37
CA TYR A 924 -33.79 15.36 -15.07
C TYR A 924 -33.73 14.18 -16.06
N VAL A 925 -34.82 13.42 -16.15
CA VAL A 925 -34.96 12.25 -17.04
C VAL A 925 -36.19 12.38 -17.93
N PRO A 926 -36.20 11.85 -19.16
CA PRO A 926 -37.39 11.85 -20.01
C PRO A 926 -38.58 11.16 -19.31
N ASP A 927 -39.76 11.78 -19.35
CA ASP A 927 -40.96 11.16 -18.79
C ASP A 927 -41.46 10.02 -19.71
N MET A 928 -41.12 8.80 -19.31
CA MET A 928 -41.50 7.58 -20.03
C MET A 928 -42.99 7.26 -19.95
N PHE A 929 -43.76 7.85 -19.03
CA PHE A 929 -45.22 7.65 -18.98
C PHE A 929 -45.92 8.33 -20.17
N LEU A 930 -45.32 9.37 -20.77
CA LEU A 930 -45.84 10.02 -21.97
C LEU A 930 -45.99 9.04 -23.16
N VAL A 931 -45.13 8.02 -23.25
CA VAL A 931 -45.17 6.95 -24.27
C VAL A 931 -46.48 6.15 -24.22
N LEU A 932 -47.20 6.15 -23.10
CA LEU A 932 -48.52 5.53 -22.96
C LEU A 932 -49.68 6.46 -23.36
N THR A 933 -49.39 7.67 -23.85
CA THR A 933 -50.39 8.72 -24.15
C THR A 933 -50.42 9.12 -25.63
N SER A 934 -51.56 9.66 -26.07
CA SER A 934 -51.70 10.25 -27.41
C SER A 934 -50.79 11.47 -27.64
N SER A 935 -50.32 12.14 -26.58
CA SER A 935 -49.38 13.26 -26.67
C SER A 935 -48.02 12.86 -27.26
N PHE A 936 -47.59 11.62 -27.01
CA PHE A 936 -46.41 11.03 -27.66
C PHE A 936 -46.74 10.59 -29.09
N TRP A 937 -47.76 9.73 -29.26
CA TRP A 937 -47.99 9.03 -30.53
C TRP A 937 -48.47 9.94 -31.67
N SER A 938 -49.27 10.98 -31.41
CA SER A 938 -49.82 11.84 -32.46
C SER A 938 -48.73 12.63 -33.24
N PRO A 939 -47.80 13.36 -32.57
CA PRO A 939 -46.67 13.97 -33.27
C PRO A 939 -45.64 12.92 -33.75
N ALA A 940 -45.39 11.83 -33.01
CA ALA A 940 -44.43 10.82 -33.45
C ALA A 940 -44.85 10.16 -34.77
N LEU A 941 -46.12 9.78 -34.90
CA LEU A 941 -46.66 9.18 -36.13
C LEU A 941 -46.75 10.19 -37.29
N THR A 942 -47.12 11.45 -37.02
CA THR A 942 -47.10 12.52 -38.04
C THR A 942 -45.68 12.69 -38.63
N TRP A 943 -44.64 12.78 -37.79
CA TRP A 943 -43.25 12.89 -38.28
C TRP A 943 -42.79 11.60 -39.00
N ILE A 944 -43.07 10.41 -38.47
CA ILE A 944 -42.74 9.15 -39.14
C ILE A 944 -43.40 9.07 -40.54
N PHE A 945 -44.66 9.50 -40.67
CA PHE A 945 -45.39 9.47 -41.93
C PHE A 945 -44.78 10.42 -42.98
N THR A 946 -44.53 11.69 -42.61
CA THR A 946 -43.98 12.69 -43.54
C THR A 946 -42.50 12.46 -43.86
N SER A 947 -41.71 12.06 -42.86
CA SER A 947 -40.25 12.12 -42.92
C SER A 947 -39.60 10.79 -43.29
N VAL A 948 -40.34 9.68 -43.20
CA VAL A 948 -39.84 8.32 -43.46
C VAL A 948 -40.79 7.54 -44.38
N VAL A 949 -42.06 7.34 -44.03
CA VAL A 949 -42.94 6.39 -44.72
C VAL A 949 -43.22 6.80 -46.17
N VAL A 950 -43.76 7.99 -46.41
CA VAL A 950 -44.08 8.44 -47.79
C VAL A 950 -42.80 8.62 -48.64
N PRO A 951 -41.71 9.22 -48.13
CA PRO A 951 -40.42 9.27 -48.85
C PRO A 951 -39.84 7.91 -49.21
N CYS A 952 -39.84 6.92 -48.30
CA CYS A 952 -39.38 5.56 -48.61
C CYS A 952 -40.29 4.85 -49.61
N PHE A 953 -41.61 4.99 -49.48
CA PHE A 953 -42.58 4.36 -50.38
C PHE A 953 -42.41 4.86 -51.82
N LEU A 954 -42.35 6.18 -52.03
CA LEU A 954 -42.19 6.73 -53.37
C LEU A 954 -40.77 6.54 -53.92
N GLY A 955 -39.72 6.62 -53.09
CA GLY A 955 -38.35 6.29 -53.50
C GLY A 955 -38.12 4.81 -53.84
N PHE A 956 -39.00 3.89 -53.42
CA PHE A 956 -38.97 2.49 -53.84
C PHE A 956 -39.56 2.29 -55.25
N PHE A 957 -40.62 3.02 -55.60
CA PHE A 957 -41.30 2.88 -56.90
C PHE A 957 -40.72 3.77 -58.01
N PHE A 958 -40.14 4.92 -57.66
CA PHE A 958 -39.55 5.85 -58.62
C PHE A 958 -38.03 5.91 -58.41
N ASN A 959 -37.28 5.35 -59.36
CA ASN A 959 -35.81 5.31 -59.34
C ASN A 959 -35.26 6.21 -60.46
N LEU A 960 -34.54 7.27 -60.08
CA LEU A 960 -33.94 8.25 -60.99
C LEU A 960 -32.45 7.97 -61.29
N SER A 961 -31.83 7.03 -60.58
CA SER A 961 -30.40 6.71 -60.70
C SER A 961 -30.09 5.54 -61.65
N ALA A 962 -31.10 4.80 -62.11
CA ALA A 962 -30.94 3.56 -62.89
C ALA A 962 -31.16 3.71 -64.41
N THR A 963 -30.27 4.42 -65.12
CA THR A 963 -30.07 4.30 -66.59
C THR A 963 -28.65 4.82 -66.95
N SER A 964 -27.85 4.20 -67.81
CA SER A 964 -28.11 3.10 -68.76
C SER A 964 -26.82 2.39 -69.23
N THR A 965 -26.72 1.06 -69.11
CA THR A 965 -26.01 0.14 -70.06
C THR A 965 -26.14 -1.33 -69.61
N PRO A 966 -26.23 -2.32 -70.53
CA PRO A 966 -26.10 -3.73 -70.17
C PRO A 966 -24.62 -4.12 -69.98
N PRO A 967 -24.29 -5.05 -69.05
CA PRO A 967 -22.91 -5.36 -68.71
C PRO A 967 -22.20 -6.21 -69.78
N THR A 968 -21.13 -5.68 -70.37
CA THR A 968 -20.17 -6.47 -71.14
C THR A 968 -19.39 -7.41 -70.21
N ARG A 969 -19.27 -8.69 -70.60
CA ARG A 969 -18.57 -9.71 -69.79
C ARG A 969 -17.05 -9.48 -69.77
N GLY A 970 -16.51 -8.83 -68.74
CA GLY A 970 -15.06 -8.77 -68.55
C GLY A 970 -14.56 -8.07 -67.27
N ARG A 971 -13.94 -8.86 -66.37
CA ARG A 971 -13.14 -8.46 -65.18
C ARG A 971 -13.86 -7.72 -64.03
N GLY A 972 -13.36 -7.96 -62.82
CA GLY A 972 -13.38 -7.01 -61.69
C GLY A 972 -14.74 -6.71 -61.05
N ARG A 973 -15.23 -7.57 -60.16
CA ARG A 973 -16.44 -7.29 -59.37
C ARG A 973 -16.12 -6.32 -58.22
N GLY A 974 -16.16 -5.02 -58.51
CA GLY A 974 -16.36 -3.99 -57.48
C GLY A 974 -17.76 -4.12 -56.88
N ASN A 975 -17.91 -3.85 -55.58
CA ASN A 975 -19.16 -4.11 -54.86
C ASN A 975 -20.11 -2.90 -54.98
N ASN A 976 -20.61 -2.64 -56.19
CA ASN A 976 -21.55 -1.55 -56.46
C ASN A 976 -22.88 -1.81 -55.74
N ALA A 977 -23.10 -1.14 -54.62
CA ALA A 977 -24.33 -1.24 -53.85
C ALA A 977 -25.50 -0.57 -54.58
N GLU A 978 -26.43 -1.39 -55.06
CA GLU A 978 -27.69 -0.99 -55.69
C GLU A 978 -28.67 -0.55 -54.59
N TYR A 979 -29.20 0.68 -54.69
CA TYR A 979 -30.07 1.25 -53.66
C TYR A 979 -31.51 0.73 -53.81
N VAL A 980 -32.03 0.07 -52.77
CA VAL A 980 -33.41 -0.45 -52.71
C VAL A 980 -34.47 0.67 -52.67
N VAL A 981 -34.08 1.86 -52.23
CA VAL A 981 -34.88 3.10 -52.25
C VAL A 981 -33.98 4.19 -52.80
N ASP A 982 -34.39 4.87 -53.88
CA ASP A 982 -33.59 5.89 -54.56
C ASP A 982 -33.35 7.11 -53.64
N PRO A 983 -32.08 7.40 -53.24
CA PRO A 983 -31.79 8.44 -52.25
C PRO A 983 -32.18 9.86 -52.68
N LEU A 984 -32.12 10.12 -53.99
CA LEU A 984 -32.49 11.40 -54.58
C LEU A 984 -34.02 11.59 -54.54
N THR A 985 -34.78 10.60 -54.99
CA THR A 985 -36.25 10.61 -54.95
C THR A 985 -36.76 10.68 -53.51
N PHE A 986 -36.17 9.93 -52.57
CA PHE A 986 -36.47 10.07 -51.14
C PHE A 986 -36.32 11.53 -50.68
N SER A 987 -35.20 12.17 -51.03
CA SER A 987 -34.92 13.56 -50.64
C SER A 987 -35.93 14.56 -51.24
N ILE A 988 -36.27 14.40 -52.52
CA ILE A 988 -37.25 15.24 -53.23
C ILE A 988 -38.65 15.07 -52.64
N VAL A 989 -39.10 13.83 -52.40
CA VAL A 989 -40.41 13.53 -51.83
C VAL A 989 -40.51 14.07 -50.40
N LYS A 990 -39.47 13.86 -49.58
CA LYS A 990 -39.40 14.40 -48.21
C LYS A 990 -39.49 15.93 -48.21
N ALA A 991 -38.83 16.61 -49.13
CA ALA A 991 -38.91 18.06 -49.28
C ALA A 991 -40.35 18.52 -49.59
N LEU A 992 -40.98 17.91 -50.60
CA LEU A 992 -42.33 18.27 -51.04
C LEU A 992 -43.40 18.04 -49.96
N ILE A 993 -43.43 16.86 -49.33
CA ILE A 993 -44.43 16.57 -48.29
C ILE A 993 -44.20 17.40 -47.03
N SER A 994 -42.94 17.70 -46.69
CA SER A 994 -42.63 18.58 -45.54
C SER A 994 -43.06 20.02 -45.78
N PHE A 995 -42.96 20.52 -47.01
CA PHE A 995 -43.49 21.84 -47.38
C PHE A 995 -45.02 21.87 -47.34
N VAL A 996 -45.69 20.83 -47.88
CA VAL A 996 -47.17 20.74 -47.89
C VAL A 996 -47.74 20.60 -46.47
N VAL A 997 -47.16 19.75 -45.61
CA VAL A 997 -47.66 19.53 -44.25
C VAL A 997 -47.25 20.65 -43.30
N TYR A 998 -45.96 20.93 -43.14
CA TYR A 998 -45.47 21.87 -42.12
C TYR A 998 -45.36 23.32 -42.61
N GLY A 999 -45.25 23.54 -43.94
CA GLY A 999 -45.17 24.87 -44.54
C GLY A 999 -46.53 25.45 -44.97
N GLN A 1000 -47.47 24.60 -45.42
CA GLN A 1000 -48.82 24.98 -45.85
C GLN A 1000 -49.95 24.52 -44.90
N GLY A 1001 -49.64 23.70 -43.87
CA GLY A 1001 -50.62 23.25 -42.87
C GLY A 1001 -51.60 22.19 -43.38
N VAL A 1002 -51.31 21.48 -44.47
CA VAL A 1002 -52.26 20.54 -45.08
C VAL A 1002 -52.34 19.24 -44.27
N ASN A 1003 -53.52 18.98 -43.70
CA ASN A 1003 -53.78 17.83 -42.84
C ASN A 1003 -54.39 16.60 -43.54
N PHE A 1004 -54.50 16.65 -44.87
CA PHE A 1004 -55.10 15.60 -45.73
C PHE A 1004 -56.50 15.13 -45.30
N GLY A 1005 -57.37 16.06 -44.89
CA GLY A 1005 -58.76 15.75 -44.51
C GLY A 1005 -58.89 15.18 -43.10
N GLY A 1006 -58.00 15.59 -42.19
CA GLY A 1006 -57.95 15.09 -40.81
C GLY A 1006 -57.15 13.80 -40.62
N LEU A 1007 -56.41 13.34 -41.63
CA LEU A 1007 -55.46 12.23 -41.50
C LEU A 1007 -54.31 12.58 -40.54
N LEU A 1008 -53.90 13.85 -40.54
CA LEU A 1008 -52.91 14.41 -39.63
C LEU A 1008 -53.60 15.37 -38.65
N ASN A 1009 -53.07 15.49 -37.44
CA ASN A 1009 -53.63 16.36 -36.40
C ASN A 1009 -52.95 17.74 -36.45
N ASP A 1010 -53.73 18.81 -36.61
CA ASP A 1010 -53.24 20.20 -36.75
C ASP A 1010 -52.33 20.63 -35.59
N MET A 1011 -52.67 20.28 -34.35
CA MET A 1011 -51.84 20.55 -33.17
C MET A 1011 -50.51 19.76 -33.21
N SER A 1012 -50.50 18.58 -33.82
CA SER A 1012 -49.27 17.79 -33.98
C SER A 1012 -48.37 18.37 -35.08
N ILE A 1013 -48.94 18.85 -36.19
CA ILE A 1013 -48.21 19.59 -37.23
C ILE A 1013 -47.55 20.83 -36.62
N LEU A 1014 -48.29 21.60 -35.83
CA LEU A 1014 -47.82 22.86 -35.22
C LEU A 1014 -46.74 22.61 -34.16
N ARG A 1015 -46.92 21.62 -33.26
CA ARG A 1015 -45.89 21.20 -32.29
C ARG A 1015 -44.59 20.75 -32.97
N LEU A 1016 -44.68 19.91 -34.01
CA LEU A 1016 -43.50 19.46 -34.76
C LEU A 1016 -42.77 20.60 -35.48
N ASN A 1017 -43.50 21.51 -36.13
CA ASN A 1017 -42.91 22.64 -36.84
C ASN A 1017 -42.22 23.64 -35.89
N ASN A 1018 -42.66 23.74 -34.63
CA ASN A 1018 -41.98 24.53 -33.59
C ASN A 1018 -40.76 23.79 -32.98
N ALA A 1019 -40.83 22.46 -32.85
CA ALA A 1019 -39.78 21.65 -32.24
C ALA A 1019 -38.57 21.39 -33.17
N ILE A 1020 -38.78 21.42 -34.49
CA ILE A 1020 -37.71 21.24 -35.47
C ILE A 1020 -36.89 22.53 -35.60
N TYR A 1021 -35.56 22.41 -35.60
CA TYR A 1021 -34.65 23.55 -35.72
C TYR A 1021 -34.86 24.31 -37.04
N GLY A 1022 -35.44 25.51 -36.97
CA GLY A 1022 -35.83 26.30 -38.15
C GLY A 1022 -37.14 25.85 -38.81
N GLY A 1023 -37.92 24.98 -38.16
CA GLY A 1023 -39.18 24.42 -38.65
C GLY A 1023 -39.07 23.72 -40.00
N TYR A 1024 -40.12 23.81 -40.82
CA TYR A 1024 -40.15 23.22 -42.16
C TYR A 1024 -38.96 23.64 -43.06
N LYS A 1025 -38.41 24.85 -42.85
CA LYS A 1025 -37.21 25.32 -43.57
C LYS A 1025 -35.97 24.52 -43.21
N GLY A 1026 -35.82 24.10 -41.95
CA GLY A 1026 -34.76 23.22 -41.49
C GLY A 1026 -34.84 21.84 -42.16
N ILE A 1027 -36.05 21.26 -42.27
CA ILE A 1027 -36.26 19.99 -43.00
C ILE A 1027 -35.86 20.17 -44.49
N LEU A 1028 -36.30 21.26 -45.12
CA LEU A 1028 -35.94 21.57 -46.50
C LEU A 1028 -34.41 21.69 -46.69
N THR A 1029 -33.70 22.37 -45.79
CA THR A 1029 -32.23 22.42 -45.79
C THR A 1029 -31.60 21.03 -45.65
N GLY A 1030 -32.12 20.20 -44.74
CA GLY A 1030 -31.69 18.80 -44.59
C GLY A 1030 -31.86 18.00 -45.90
N THR A 1031 -33.03 18.09 -46.54
CA THR A 1031 -33.30 17.42 -47.81
C THR A 1031 -32.49 17.95 -48.99
N ALA A 1032 -32.11 19.23 -48.98
CA ALA A 1032 -31.22 19.80 -49.99
C ALA A 1032 -29.80 19.23 -49.85
N ILE A 1033 -29.30 19.09 -48.61
CA ILE A 1033 -28.00 18.46 -48.33
C ILE A 1033 -28.01 16.99 -48.77
N THR A 1034 -29.03 16.21 -48.39
CA THR A 1034 -29.10 14.78 -48.77
C THR A 1034 -29.32 14.59 -50.27
N GLY A 1035 -30.08 15.47 -50.92
CA GLY A 1035 -30.24 15.49 -52.38
C GLY A 1035 -28.93 15.79 -53.12
N LEU A 1036 -28.17 16.81 -52.68
CA LEU A 1036 -26.85 17.13 -53.25
C LEU A 1036 -25.84 15.99 -53.06
N VAL A 1037 -25.82 15.36 -51.89
CA VAL A 1037 -24.96 14.19 -51.61
C VAL A 1037 -25.37 12.98 -52.46
N SER A 1038 -26.67 12.78 -52.70
CA SER A 1038 -27.18 11.73 -53.60
C SER A 1038 -26.76 11.97 -55.05
N ILE A 1039 -26.81 13.22 -55.52
CA ILE A 1039 -26.32 13.60 -56.86
C ILE A 1039 -24.80 13.43 -56.96
N TYR A 1040 -24.05 13.78 -55.92
CA TYR A 1040 -22.59 13.63 -55.88
C TYR A 1040 -22.14 12.17 -55.95
N ASP A 1041 -22.78 11.27 -55.19
CA ASP A 1041 -22.56 9.81 -55.29
C ASP A 1041 -22.95 9.27 -56.67
N ALA A 1042 -24.08 9.72 -57.24
CA ALA A 1042 -24.46 9.34 -58.61
C ALA A 1042 -23.49 9.84 -59.69
N VAL A 1043 -22.82 10.97 -59.47
CA VAL A 1043 -21.75 11.50 -60.36
C VAL A 1043 -20.44 10.74 -60.16
N LEU A 1044 -20.07 10.36 -58.93
CA LEU A 1044 -18.87 9.54 -58.66
C LEU A 1044 -18.98 8.10 -59.20
N ARG A 1045 -20.19 7.62 -59.45
CA ARG A 1045 -20.48 6.27 -60.00
C ARG A 1045 -20.49 6.21 -61.54
N LYS A 1046 -20.21 7.33 -62.24
CA LYS A 1046 -20.41 7.48 -63.69
C LYS A 1046 -19.13 7.86 -64.43
#